data_AF-A0AAW2CB77-F1
#
_entry.id   AF-A0AAW2CB77-F1
#
_cell.length_a   1.000
_cell.length_b   1.000
_cell.length_c   1.000
_cell.angle_alpha   90.00
_cell.angle_beta   90.00
_cell.angle_gamma   90.00
#
_symmetry.space_group_name_H-M   'P 1'
#
loop_
_entity.id
_entity.type
_entity.pdbx_description
1 polymer ?
#
loop_
_entity_poly.entity_id
_entity_poly.type
_entity_poly.pdbx_seq_one_letter_code
_entity_poly.pdbx_strand_id
1 'polypeptide(L)'
;MSSTLLEVTRSAHEEVERLERLIVKDLQNEPTSNKDRLFQSHRVRNMIDTIISTTDKLVEIYEDKDNARKDEIAALGGQTAAGTNVFSAFYDRLKEIREYHRRHPAARVVDANEEFEGLLKEEPQIEFSGEEALGRYLDLHELFNQFINSKFGDPSTEYSTYLDVFSQPHKIPHKLKLTRQYKEYMENLLEYLIYFFQRTEPLQDLDRIFSKIETEFEDQWSNNAIEGWENMGQENGHVPAQHTVIDLDYYSTVEELVEVGPEKLKEALAALGLKTGGTVQQRAERLFLTKNTPLEKLDKKHFAKGSRVFQQNGTAAALQQDENSKEIALMEAKMQRLCDLLDETIARTRDNIVKKQALTYEEIEAEREEEETQADTESDEDDQQIYNPLKLPMGWDGKPIPYWLYKLHGLGQEFKCEICGNYSYWGRRAFERHFKEWRHQHGMRCLGIPNTKNFNEITSIEEAKDLWKKIQERQGVNKWRPDLEEEYEDKEVRFAPRRRRMLLTVFNSWVFLETRRLIQVFPGPVRKLWNNWELRVLVLVSLTLQLSLLHLGSRRRYSAKTWIRMVLWFSYLSADSVATVALGVISNNQGNSCDCNDSQIQSELTAFWASFLLLHLGDRDTITAYAVQDNELWLRHLLGLVVQFGVALYIFLVSWKANWLSFLTILMFLRGFIKFAERTWVMRLANYDPSFMRPGRRHKVLDKITDKLKVTKHLVVRRQFASRDVNYTGEDIQKDAFRLFKIYRCLFLNQKVIISYRILFHNSSIFLDSQTAWKTIEVELGYAYDVFYTKAPFFSRLGVSSSVPSLLRPSFLCLCFSF
;
A
#
# COMPACT_ATOMS: atom_id res chain seq x y z
N MET A 1 8.97 21.12 -0.43
CA MET A 1 7.70 20.70 0.19
C MET A 1 7.84 20.84 1.69
N SER A 2 6.74 21.04 2.41
CA SER A 2 6.77 21.31 3.86
C SER A 2 7.38 20.14 4.64
N SER A 3 8.34 20.45 5.50
CA SER A 3 9.09 19.55 6.39
C SER A 3 8.27 18.99 7.56
N THR A 4 6.98 18.75 7.35
CA THR A 4 6.09 18.17 8.38
C THR A 4 6.34 16.68 8.46
N LEU A 5 6.46 16.14 9.67
CA LEU A 5 6.79 14.73 9.90
C LEU A 5 5.75 13.80 9.26
N LEU A 6 4.47 14.20 9.25
CA LEU A 6 3.42 13.43 8.60
C LEU A 6 3.57 13.39 7.07
N GLU A 7 4.06 14.48 6.46
CA GLU A 7 4.33 14.49 5.02
C GLU A 7 5.56 13.64 4.69
N VAL A 8 6.61 13.70 5.52
CA VAL A 8 7.80 12.82 5.40
C VAL A 8 7.39 11.36 5.53
N THR A 9 6.51 11.04 6.48
CA THR A 9 5.97 9.68 6.67
C THR A 9 5.19 9.25 5.43
N ARG A 10 4.33 10.12 4.89
CA ARG A 10 3.53 9.84 3.69
C ARG A 10 4.42 9.63 2.46
N SER A 11 5.43 10.48 2.25
CA SER A 11 6.35 10.36 1.12
C SER A 11 7.20 9.10 1.21
N ALA A 12 7.68 8.74 2.41
CA ALA A 12 8.47 7.52 2.58
C ALA A 12 7.65 6.24 2.32
N HIS A 13 6.38 6.20 2.75
CA HIS A 13 5.47 5.10 2.36
C HIS A 13 5.21 5.05 0.85
N GLU A 14 5.05 6.22 0.22
CA GLU A 14 4.86 6.32 -1.23
C GLU A 14 6.11 5.85 -2.00
N GLU A 15 7.31 6.18 -1.52
CA GLU A 15 8.59 5.74 -2.07
C GLU A 15 8.74 4.22 -1.99
N VAL A 16 8.47 3.62 -0.84
CA VAL A 16 8.46 2.16 -0.67
C VAL A 16 7.49 1.48 -1.64
N GLU A 17 6.24 1.96 -1.71
CA GLU A 17 5.22 1.40 -2.63
C GLU A 17 5.65 1.51 -4.11
N ARG A 18 6.37 2.58 -4.47
CA ARG A 18 6.88 2.78 -5.84
C ARG A 18 8.05 1.86 -6.16
N LEU A 19 9.03 1.74 -5.27
CA LEU A 19 10.15 0.83 -5.44
C LEU A 19 9.66 -0.63 -5.55
N GLU A 20 8.68 -1.03 -4.73
CA GLU A 20 8.04 -2.35 -4.86
C GLU A 20 7.41 -2.57 -6.24
N ARG A 21 6.70 -1.55 -6.77
CA ARG A 21 6.11 -1.63 -8.12
C ARG A 21 7.17 -1.69 -9.21
N LEU A 22 8.26 -0.95 -9.07
CA LEU A 22 9.37 -0.99 -10.02
C LEU A 22 10.06 -2.35 -10.02
N ILE A 23 10.33 -2.93 -8.85
CA ILE A 23 10.87 -4.29 -8.72
C ILE A 23 9.96 -5.28 -9.45
N VAL A 24 8.64 -5.19 -9.23
CA VAL A 24 7.67 -6.06 -9.91
C VAL A 24 7.66 -5.83 -11.43
N LYS A 25 7.83 -4.59 -11.89
CA LYS A 25 7.90 -4.25 -13.32
C LYS A 25 9.19 -4.78 -13.96
N ASP A 26 10.32 -4.66 -13.28
CA ASP A 26 11.62 -5.15 -13.77
C ASP A 26 11.58 -6.69 -13.85
N LEU A 27 11.18 -7.38 -12.77
CA LEU A 27 11.08 -8.85 -12.72
C LEU A 27 10.01 -9.46 -13.64
N GLN A 28 9.12 -8.65 -14.22
CA GLN A 28 8.20 -9.12 -15.26
C GLN A 28 8.87 -9.28 -16.63
N ASN A 29 9.98 -8.57 -16.86
CA ASN A 29 10.77 -8.71 -18.07
C ASN A 29 11.78 -9.85 -17.85
N GLU A 30 11.67 -10.91 -18.64
CA GLU A 30 12.63 -12.02 -18.61
C GLU A 30 13.94 -11.56 -19.26
N PRO A 31 15.09 -11.65 -18.57
CA PRO A 31 16.38 -11.24 -19.10
C PRO A 31 16.81 -12.15 -20.25
N THR A 32 17.42 -11.56 -21.29
CA THR A 32 17.83 -12.30 -22.49
C THR A 32 19.23 -12.88 -22.36
N SER A 33 20.17 -12.11 -21.78
CA SER A 33 21.54 -12.52 -21.51
C SER A 33 21.78 -12.79 -20.00
N ASN A 34 22.86 -13.51 -19.70
CA ASN A 34 23.35 -13.67 -18.32
C ASN A 34 23.71 -12.30 -17.71
N LYS A 35 24.30 -11.40 -18.52
CA LYS A 35 24.63 -10.01 -18.17
C LYS A 35 23.38 -9.24 -17.74
N ASP A 36 22.30 -9.31 -18.53
CA ASP A 36 21.02 -8.66 -18.20
C ASP A 36 20.45 -9.17 -16.88
N ARG A 37 20.50 -10.49 -16.66
CA ARG A 37 20.02 -11.12 -15.42
C ARG A 37 20.80 -10.64 -14.21
N LEU A 38 22.12 -10.51 -14.34
CA LEU A 38 22.99 -10.01 -13.28
C LEU A 38 22.69 -8.54 -12.96
N PHE A 39 22.63 -7.69 -13.98
CA PHE A 39 22.30 -6.28 -13.80
C PHE A 39 20.89 -6.06 -13.23
N GLN A 40 19.91 -6.81 -13.69
CA GLN A 40 18.57 -6.81 -13.10
C GLN A 40 18.61 -7.18 -11.63
N SER A 41 19.37 -8.21 -11.26
CA SER A 41 19.50 -8.65 -9.86
C SER A 41 20.12 -7.57 -8.98
N HIS A 42 21.15 -6.86 -9.47
CA HIS A 42 21.78 -5.74 -8.76
C HIS A 42 20.88 -4.51 -8.66
N ARG A 43 20.16 -4.15 -9.72
CA ARG A 43 19.15 -3.07 -9.66
C ARG A 43 18.09 -3.37 -8.61
N VAL A 44 17.57 -4.60 -8.62
CA VAL A 44 16.59 -5.05 -7.63
C VAL A 44 17.17 -5.01 -6.23
N ARG A 45 18.42 -5.43 -6.03
CA ARG A 45 19.10 -5.35 -4.74
C ARG A 45 19.21 -3.91 -4.23
N ASN A 46 19.67 -2.98 -5.06
CA ASN A 46 19.76 -1.56 -4.72
C ASN A 46 18.40 -0.96 -4.34
N MET A 47 17.34 -1.34 -5.06
CA MET A 47 15.97 -0.94 -4.71
C MET A 47 15.54 -1.51 -3.35
N ILE A 48 15.88 -2.77 -3.05
CA ILE A 48 15.59 -3.40 -1.75
C ILE A 48 16.34 -2.70 -0.62
N ASP A 49 17.63 -2.41 -0.79
CA ASP A 49 18.43 -1.72 0.23
C ASP A 49 17.89 -0.29 0.49
N THR A 50 17.40 0.38 -0.56
CA THR A 50 16.70 1.67 -0.44
C THR A 50 15.39 1.51 0.35
N ILE A 51 14.60 0.48 0.07
CA ILE A 51 13.37 0.16 0.83
C ILE A 51 13.70 -0.10 2.30
N ILE A 52 14.74 -0.87 2.60
CA ILE A 52 15.17 -1.18 3.97
C ILE A 52 15.53 0.12 4.69
N SER A 53 16.42 0.94 4.12
CA SER A 53 16.83 2.20 4.76
C SER A 53 15.66 3.18 4.98
N THR A 54 14.69 3.20 4.07
CA THR A 54 13.48 4.04 4.16
C THR A 54 12.52 3.51 5.22
N THR A 55 12.43 2.19 5.34
CA THR A 55 11.63 1.51 6.35
C THR A 55 12.22 1.73 7.74
N ASP A 56 13.54 1.68 7.91
CA ASP A 56 14.20 1.96 9.19
C ASP A 56 13.92 3.40 9.66
N LYS A 57 14.02 4.37 8.76
CA LYS A 57 13.61 5.77 9.04
C LYS A 57 12.14 5.87 9.42
N LEU A 58 11.26 5.13 8.75
CA LEU A 58 9.83 5.09 9.10
C LEU A 58 9.62 4.50 10.49
N VAL A 59 10.30 3.41 10.84
CA VAL A 59 10.23 2.78 12.16
C VAL A 59 10.63 3.78 13.24
N GLU A 60 11.74 4.51 13.04
CA GLU A 60 12.17 5.56 13.97
C GLU A 60 11.10 6.64 14.18
N ILE A 61 10.44 7.09 13.10
CA ILE A 61 9.32 8.05 13.17
C ILE A 61 8.10 7.47 13.90
N TYR A 62 7.84 6.17 13.77
CA TYR A 62 6.72 5.50 14.43
C TYR A 62 6.99 5.21 15.91
N GLU A 63 8.24 4.91 16.28
CA GLU A 63 8.67 4.75 17.67
C GLU A 63 8.51 6.05 18.46
N ASP A 64 8.64 7.21 17.80
CA ASP A 64 8.31 8.55 18.33
C ASP A 64 8.98 8.81 19.70
N LYS A 65 10.28 8.48 19.81
CA LYS A 65 11.04 8.57 21.07
C LYS A 65 11.06 9.99 21.65
N ASP A 66 11.04 11.00 20.80
CA ASP A 66 11.04 12.42 21.14
C ASP A 66 9.61 13.02 21.26
N ASN A 67 8.56 12.23 21.01
CA ASN A 67 7.16 12.66 20.92
C ASN A 67 6.85 13.73 19.85
N ALA A 68 7.79 13.99 18.93
CA ALA A 68 7.61 15.02 17.91
C ALA A 68 6.39 14.76 17.02
N ARG A 69 6.10 13.48 16.73
CA ARG A 69 4.94 13.09 15.92
C ARG A 69 3.63 13.33 16.64
N LYS A 70 3.58 12.97 17.92
CA LYS A 70 2.41 13.22 18.76
C LYS A 70 2.13 14.72 18.91
N ASP A 71 3.17 15.52 19.08
CA ASP A 71 3.06 16.97 19.20
C ASP A 71 2.58 17.62 17.90
N GLU A 72 3.07 17.17 16.73
CA GLU A 72 2.56 17.62 15.43
C GLU A 72 1.08 17.27 15.23
N ILE A 73 0.67 16.05 15.60
CA ILE A 73 -0.74 15.63 15.52
C ILE A 73 -1.61 16.47 16.46
N ALA A 74 -1.13 16.78 17.67
CA ALA A 74 -1.84 17.64 18.61
C ALA A 74 -1.95 19.09 18.10
N ALA A 75 -0.90 19.62 17.47
CA ALA A 75 -0.90 20.93 16.84
C ALA A 75 -1.92 20.98 15.67
N LEU A 76 -1.99 19.93 14.85
CA LEU A 76 -3.01 19.79 13.80
C LEU A 76 -4.43 19.66 14.36
N GLY A 77 -4.57 19.03 15.53
CA GLY A 77 -5.81 18.97 16.31
C GLY A 77 -6.19 20.30 16.96
N GLY A 78 -5.36 21.33 16.84
CA GLY A 78 -5.57 22.64 17.44
C GLY A 78 -5.48 22.66 18.96
N GLN A 79 -4.91 21.63 19.59
CA GLN A 79 -4.58 21.65 21.02
C GLN A 79 -3.41 22.61 21.25
N THR A 80 -3.68 23.75 21.87
CA THR A 80 -2.65 24.60 22.48
C THR A 80 -2.79 24.56 23.99
N ALA A 81 -1.75 24.95 24.74
CA ALA A 81 -1.74 24.98 26.20
C ALA A 81 -2.91 25.80 26.81
N ALA A 82 -3.61 26.63 26.02
CA ALA A 82 -4.73 27.48 26.42
C ALA A 82 -6.11 27.07 25.86
N GLY A 83 -6.23 25.99 25.09
CA GLY A 83 -7.52 25.49 24.55
C GLY A 83 -7.45 24.87 23.15
N THR A 84 -8.60 24.36 22.67
CA THR A 84 -8.74 23.69 21.36
C THR A 84 -9.26 24.64 20.29
N ASN A 85 -8.40 25.15 19.41
CA ASN A 85 -8.75 26.05 18.30
C ASN A 85 -8.35 25.45 16.93
N VAL A 86 -9.02 24.36 16.56
CA VAL A 86 -8.77 23.59 15.31
C VAL A 86 -8.84 24.47 14.05
N PHE A 87 -9.70 25.50 14.06
CA PHE A 87 -9.95 26.31 12.87
C PHE A 87 -8.88 27.34 12.57
N SER A 88 -8.21 27.93 13.58
CA SER A 88 -7.12 28.87 13.32
C SER A 88 -5.92 28.16 12.71
N ALA A 89 -5.53 27.01 13.28
CA ALA A 89 -4.45 26.16 12.75
C ALA A 89 -4.69 25.76 11.28
N PHE A 90 -5.93 25.43 10.92
CA PHE A 90 -6.30 25.13 9.54
C PHE A 90 -6.13 26.34 8.59
N TYR A 91 -6.59 27.52 9.00
CA TYR A 91 -6.49 28.72 8.16
C TYR A 91 -5.06 29.23 8.01
N ASP A 92 -4.25 29.13 9.06
CA ASP A 92 -2.83 29.48 9.02
C ASP A 92 -2.08 28.58 8.04
N ARG A 93 -2.38 27.28 8.06
CA ARG A 93 -1.80 26.32 7.11
C ARG A 93 -2.25 26.55 5.67
N LEU A 94 -3.54 26.86 5.47
CA LEU A 94 -4.07 27.19 4.15
C LEU A 94 -3.42 28.47 3.58
N LYS A 95 -3.13 29.44 4.44
CA LYS A 95 -2.43 30.67 4.07
C LYS A 95 -1.00 30.37 3.63
N GLU A 96 -0.29 29.52 4.36
CA GLU A 96 1.07 29.08 4.00
C GLU A 96 1.11 28.36 2.64
N ILE A 97 0.18 27.43 2.38
CA ILE A 97 0.09 26.71 1.10
C ILE A 97 -0.16 27.69 -0.06
N ARG A 98 -1.07 28.65 0.12
CA ARG A 98 -1.34 29.68 -0.91
C ARG A 98 -0.14 30.57 -1.17
N GLU A 99 0.57 30.96 -0.11
CA GLU A 99 1.79 31.78 -0.21
C GLU A 99 2.91 31.01 -0.93
N TYR A 100 3.09 29.72 -0.63
CA TYR A 100 4.03 28.86 -1.34
C TYR A 100 3.74 28.80 -2.84
N HIS A 101 2.48 28.54 -3.22
CA HIS A 101 2.07 28.48 -4.63
C HIS A 101 2.17 29.85 -5.33
N ARG A 102 1.98 30.96 -4.59
CA ARG A 102 2.19 32.31 -5.11
C ARG A 102 3.67 32.58 -5.40
N ARG A 103 4.59 32.07 -4.56
CA ARG A 103 6.03 32.20 -4.73
C ARG A 103 6.60 31.28 -5.82
N HIS A 104 5.95 30.14 -6.08
CA HIS A 104 6.41 29.15 -7.05
C HIS A 104 5.37 28.89 -8.15
N PRO A 105 5.01 29.90 -8.98
CA PRO A 105 3.99 29.77 -10.02
C PRO A 105 4.44 28.87 -11.19
N ALA A 106 5.74 28.69 -11.36
CA ALA A 106 6.36 27.87 -12.40
C ALA A 106 6.92 26.54 -11.85
N ALA A 107 6.54 26.12 -10.64
CA ALA A 107 6.91 24.80 -10.13
C ALA A 107 6.40 23.75 -11.11
N ARG A 108 7.33 23.09 -11.81
CA ARG A 108 7.01 22.00 -12.75
C ARG A 108 6.35 20.90 -11.92
N VAL A 109 5.21 20.40 -12.40
CA VAL A 109 4.72 19.10 -11.95
C VAL A 109 5.72 18.09 -12.49
N VAL A 110 6.70 17.73 -11.68
CA VAL A 110 7.59 16.61 -12.00
C VAL A 110 6.68 15.39 -11.99
N ASP A 111 6.54 14.74 -13.15
CA ASP A 111 5.89 13.44 -13.18
C ASP A 111 6.82 12.52 -12.41
N ALA A 112 6.44 12.22 -11.18
CA ALA A 112 7.27 11.44 -10.29
C ALA A 112 7.38 9.97 -10.76
N ASN A 113 6.75 9.59 -11.88
CA ASN A 113 7.04 8.34 -12.58
C ASN A 113 8.31 8.45 -13.45
N GLU A 114 8.60 9.59 -14.08
CA GLU A 114 9.75 9.75 -14.99
C GLU A 114 11.10 9.56 -14.24
N GLU A 115 11.19 10.05 -13.01
CA GLU A 115 12.40 9.94 -12.16
C GLU A 115 12.66 8.49 -11.73
N PHE A 116 11.59 7.78 -11.35
CA PHE A 116 11.64 6.38 -10.92
C PHE A 116 11.85 5.41 -12.09
N GLU A 117 11.36 5.73 -13.29
CA GLU A 117 11.68 4.99 -14.51
C GLU A 117 13.13 5.21 -14.98
N GLY A 118 13.77 6.32 -14.58
CA GLY A 118 15.20 6.56 -14.77
C GLY A 118 16.06 5.49 -14.10
N LEU A 119 15.67 5.00 -12.91
CA LEU A 119 16.40 3.95 -12.18
C LEU A 119 16.49 2.62 -12.94
N LEU A 120 15.55 2.34 -13.86
CA LEU A 120 15.60 1.15 -14.70
C LEU A 120 16.63 1.28 -15.84
N LYS A 121 17.05 2.51 -16.15
CA LYS A 121 18.03 2.82 -17.20
C LYS A 121 19.44 2.96 -16.65
N GLU A 122 19.60 3.10 -15.34
CA GLU A 122 20.91 3.16 -14.71
C GLU A 122 21.51 1.75 -14.64
N GLU A 123 22.66 1.58 -15.29
CA GLU A 123 23.43 0.34 -15.21
C GLU A 123 24.25 0.32 -13.92
N PRO A 124 24.10 -0.71 -13.07
CA PRO A 124 24.90 -0.81 -11.87
C PRO A 124 26.36 -1.08 -12.25
N GLN A 125 27.28 -0.32 -11.65
CA GLN A 125 28.71 -0.58 -11.80
C GLN A 125 29.09 -1.79 -10.94
N ILE A 126 29.49 -2.88 -11.59
CA ILE A 126 29.96 -4.09 -10.92
C ILE A 126 31.39 -4.36 -11.35
N GLU A 127 32.29 -4.43 -10.38
CA GLU A 127 33.69 -4.74 -10.62
C GLU A 127 33.85 -6.26 -10.71
N PHE A 128 34.31 -6.75 -11.86
CA PHE A 128 34.75 -8.14 -12.07
C PHE A 128 36.17 -8.14 -12.62
N SER A 129 36.97 -9.13 -12.22
CA SER A 129 38.23 -9.44 -12.91
C SER A 129 37.90 -9.89 -14.35
N GLY A 130 38.80 -9.62 -15.29
CA GLY A 130 38.61 -10.05 -16.68
C GLY A 130 38.42 -11.57 -16.80
N GLU A 131 39.09 -12.34 -15.94
CA GLU A 131 38.97 -13.81 -15.92
C GLU A 131 37.66 -14.30 -15.27
N GLU A 132 36.96 -13.49 -14.47
CA GLU A 132 35.67 -13.87 -13.85
C GLU A 132 34.51 -13.82 -14.86
N ALA A 133 34.68 -13.09 -15.98
CA ALA A 133 33.71 -12.95 -17.06
C ALA A 133 32.27 -12.70 -16.57
N LEU A 134 32.07 -11.64 -15.76
CA LEU A 134 30.80 -11.26 -15.13
C LEU A 134 30.18 -12.38 -14.27
N GLY A 135 31.01 -13.16 -13.56
CA GLY A 135 30.55 -14.21 -12.67
C GLY A 135 30.31 -15.56 -13.34
N ARG A 136 30.75 -15.75 -14.58
CA ARG A 136 30.72 -17.06 -15.27
C ARG A 136 31.77 -18.01 -14.72
N TYR A 137 32.92 -17.47 -14.32
CA TYR A 137 34.08 -18.22 -13.85
C TYR A 137 34.62 -17.63 -12.55
N LEU A 138 35.39 -18.41 -11.81
CA LEU A 138 36.10 -18.00 -10.60
C LEU A 138 37.57 -17.73 -10.94
N ASP A 139 38.10 -16.61 -10.44
CA ASP A 139 39.53 -16.29 -10.52
C ASP A 139 40.24 -16.73 -9.23
N LEU A 140 40.65 -18.01 -9.20
CA LEU A 140 41.35 -18.59 -8.05
C LEU A 140 42.88 -18.61 -8.23
N HIS A 141 43.43 -17.85 -9.19
CA HIS A 141 44.84 -17.97 -9.56
C HIS A 141 45.76 -17.44 -8.45
N GLU A 142 45.39 -16.34 -7.80
CA GLU A 142 46.13 -15.81 -6.65
C GLU A 142 46.11 -16.78 -5.45
N LEU A 143 44.97 -17.40 -5.18
CA LEU A 143 44.79 -18.38 -4.10
C LEU A 143 45.57 -19.68 -4.37
N PHE A 144 45.62 -20.11 -5.64
CA PHE A 144 46.48 -21.22 -6.06
C PHE A 144 47.97 -20.92 -5.83
N ASN A 145 48.42 -19.71 -6.16
CA ASN A 145 49.79 -19.30 -5.87
C ASN A 145 50.07 -19.30 -4.36
N GLN A 146 49.12 -18.87 -3.53
CA GLN A 146 49.25 -18.98 -2.07
C GLN A 146 49.32 -20.45 -1.61
N PHE A 147 48.51 -21.33 -2.21
CA PHE A 147 48.47 -22.76 -1.91
C PHE A 147 49.81 -23.45 -2.22
N ILE A 148 50.36 -23.25 -3.41
CA ILE A 148 51.65 -23.82 -3.83
C ILE A 148 52.80 -23.34 -2.95
N ASN A 149 52.78 -22.05 -2.58
CA ASN A 149 53.83 -21.46 -1.75
C ASN A 149 53.69 -21.81 -0.25
N SER A 150 52.65 -22.54 0.13
CA SER A 150 52.41 -22.95 1.51
C SER A 150 53.10 -24.26 1.87
N LYS A 151 53.20 -24.56 3.16
CA LYS A 151 53.73 -25.86 3.65
C LYS A 151 52.72 -27.02 3.56
N PHE A 152 51.45 -26.72 3.29
CA PHE A 152 50.38 -27.72 3.27
C PHE A 152 49.93 -28.07 1.84
N GLY A 153 50.24 -27.22 0.86
CA GLY A 153 50.07 -27.51 -0.55
C GLY A 153 51.23 -28.32 -1.12
N ASP A 154 50.95 -29.11 -2.15
CA ASP A 154 51.96 -29.82 -2.93
C ASP A 154 52.41 -28.93 -4.12
N PRO A 155 53.69 -28.56 -4.24
CA PRO A 155 54.21 -27.75 -5.33
C PRO A 155 54.04 -28.36 -6.72
N SER A 156 53.79 -29.67 -6.81
CA SER A 156 53.57 -30.38 -8.08
C SER A 156 52.12 -30.34 -8.56
N THR A 157 51.20 -29.73 -7.79
CA THR A 157 49.78 -29.67 -8.14
C THR A 157 49.54 -28.70 -9.29
N GLU A 158 48.94 -29.19 -10.38
CA GLU A 158 48.46 -28.33 -11.48
C GLU A 158 47.18 -27.57 -11.09
N TYR A 159 46.92 -26.44 -11.74
CA TYR A 159 45.78 -25.58 -11.42
C TYR A 159 44.42 -26.30 -11.59
N SER A 160 44.28 -27.14 -12.62
CA SER A 160 43.09 -27.98 -12.85
C SER A 160 42.85 -28.97 -11.71
N THR A 161 43.92 -29.56 -11.17
CA THR A 161 43.85 -30.48 -10.01
C THR A 161 43.55 -29.72 -8.73
N TYR A 162 44.09 -28.51 -8.57
CA TYR A 162 43.79 -27.65 -7.43
C TYR A 162 42.28 -27.35 -7.32
N LEU A 163 41.61 -27.10 -8.44
CA LEU A 163 40.15 -26.86 -8.47
C LEU A 163 39.31 -28.04 -7.94
N ASP A 164 39.84 -29.25 -7.93
CA ASP A 164 39.18 -30.43 -7.35
C ASP A 164 39.50 -30.63 -5.87
N VAL A 165 40.61 -30.07 -5.41
CA VAL A 165 41.16 -30.30 -4.07
C VAL A 165 40.75 -29.20 -3.10
N PHE A 166 40.66 -27.94 -3.54
CA PHE A 166 40.41 -26.81 -2.63
C PHE A 166 39.04 -26.87 -1.93
N SER A 167 38.04 -27.48 -2.56
CA SER A 167 36.70 -27.71 -1.99
C SER A 167 36.68 -28.82 -0.92
N GLN A 168 37.79 -29.55 -0.75
CA GLN A 168 37.90 -30.75 0.09
C GLN A 168 38.91 -30.55 1.24
N PRO A 169 38.56 -29.76 2.28
CA PRO A 169 39.47 -29.45 3.38
C PRO A 169 39.80 -30.68 4.26
N HIS A 170 39.01 -31.76 4.17
CA HIS A 170 39.27 -33.02 4.88
C HIS A 170 40.55 -33.74 4.41
N LYS A 171 41.04 -33.45 3.19
CA LYS A 171 42.29 -34.03 2.67
C LYS A 171 43.55 -33.46 3.33
N ILE A 172 43.44 -32.30 3.98
CA ILE A 172 44.57 -31.61 4.61
C ILE A 172 44.77 -32.16 6.03
N PRO A 173 45.98 -32.63 6.39
CA PRO A 173 46.26 -33.16 7.72
C PRO A 173 45.95 -32.15 8.84
N HIS A 174 45.29 -32.60 9.92
CA HIS A 174 44.90 -31.78 11.07
C HIS A 174 46.06 -30.93 11.66
N LYS A 175 47.27 -31.48 11.70
CA LYS A 175 48.46 -30.76 12.19
C LYS A 175 48.81 -29.52 11.36
N LEU A 176 48.53 -29.56 10.06
CA LEU A 176 48.81 -28.46 9.14
C LEU A 176 47.70 -27.41 9.16
N LYS A 177 46.45 -27.80 9.47
CA LYS A 177 45.32 -26.88 9.63
C LYS A 177 45.53 -25.84 10.73
N LEU A 178 46.22 -26.22 11.81
CA LEU A 178 46.53 -25.32 12.93
C LEU A 178 47.68 -24.33 12.61
N THR A 179 48.25 -24.36 11.40
CA THR A 179 49.32 -23.45 11.00
C THR A 179 48.76 -22.09 10.61
N ARG A 180 49.43 -21.00 10.99
CA ARG A 180 49.05 -19.62 10.61
C ARG A 180 48.83 -19.45 9.09
N GLN A 181 49.69 -20.06 8.28
CA GLN A 181 49.58 -20.01 6.81
C GLN A 181 48.27 -20.60 6.28
N TYR A 182 47.76 -21.66 6.92
CA TYR A 182 46.48 -22.25 6.53
C TYR A 182 45.31 -21.36 6.95
N LYS A 183 45.38 -20.78 8.15
CA LYS A 183 44.38 -19.81 8.61
C LYS A 183 44.26 -18.62 7.64
N GLU A 184 45.40 -17.99 7.30
CA GLU A 184 45.45 -16.86 6.36
C GLU A 184 44.92 -17.24 4.96
N TYR A 185 45.29 -18.42 4.46
CA TYR A 185 44.77 -18.93 3.19
C TYR A 185 43.25 -19.13 3.23
N MET A 186 42.72 -19.71 4.32
CA MET A 186 41.29 -19.94 4.48
C MET A 186 40.50 -18.64 4.65
N GLU A 187 41.04 -17.65 5.36
CA GLU A 187 40.46 -16.31 5.47
C GLU A 187 40.35 -15.66 4.08
N ASN A 188 41.46 -15.63 3.33
CA ASN A 188 41.49 -15.06 1.98
C ASN A 188 40.55 -15.79 1.01
N LEU A 189 40.52 -17.13 1.05
CA LEU A 189 39.65 -17.95 0.22
C LEU A 189 38.18 -17.68 0.55
N LEU A 190 37.82 -17.64 1.83
CA LEU A 190 36.47 -17.36 2.27
C LEU A 190 36.04 -15.94 1.90
N GLU A 191 36.91 -14.95 2.11
CA GLU A 191 36.66 -13.55 1.74
C GLU A 191 36.38 -13.42 0.24
N TYR A 192 37.22 -14.04 -0.60
CA TYR A 192 37.02 -14.06 -2.04
C TYR A 192 35.69 -14.72 -2.43
N LEU A 193 35.40 -15.91 -1.90
CA LEU A 193 34.17 -16.64 -2.23
C LEU A 193 32.91 -15.91 -1.76
N ILE A 194 32.95 -15.26 -0.58
CA ILE A 194 31.85 -14.43 -0.08
C ILE A 194 31.65 -13.25 -1.02
N TYR A 195 32.72 -12.52 -1.33
CA TYR A 195 32.65 -11.35 -2.19
C TYR A 195 32.18 -11.71 -3.61
N PHE A 196 32.67 -12.80 -4.18
CA PHE A 196 32.21 -13.34 -5.46
C PHE A 196 30.73 -13.71 -5.40
N PHE A 197 30.28 -14.47 -4.40
CA PHE A 197 28.89 -14.88 -4.28
C PHE A 197 27.93 -13.70 -4.13
N GLN A 198 28.27 -12.70 -3.32
CA GLN A 198 27.47 -11.47 -3.15
C GLN A 198 27.33 -10.71 -4.47
N ARG A 199 28.39 -10.69 -5.29
CA ARG A 199 28.36 -10.07 -6.62
C ARG A 199 27.55 -10.88 -7.61
N THR A 200 27.64 -12.21 -7.63
CA THR A 200 26.92 -13.03 -8.62
C THR A 200 25.46 -13.26 -8.28
N GLU A 201 25.12 -13.32 -6.99
CA GLU A 201 23.78 -13.62 -6.49
C GLU A 201 23.31 -12.65 -5.39
N PRO A 202 23.17 -11.34 -5.68
CA PRO A 202 22.91 -10.31 -4.67
C PRO A 202 21.55 -10.43 -3.95
N LEU A 203 20.62 -11.19 -4.54
CA LEU A 203 19.28 -11.43 -3.97
C LEU A 203 19.24 -12.56 -2.95
N GLN A 204 20.31 -13.37 -2.85
CA GLN A 204 20.40 -14.40 -1.82
C GLN A 204 20.86 -13.80 -0.49
N ASP A 205 20.21 -14.23 0.60
CA ASP A 205 20.52 -13.80 1.96
C ASP A 205 21.60 -14.70 2.57
N LEU A 206 22.86 -14.27 2.41
CA LEU A 206 24.02 -14.97 2.95
C LEU A 206 24.01 -15.04 4.48
N ASP A 207 23.58 -13.99 5.16
CA ASP A 207 23.58 -13.93 6.63
C ASP A 207 22.67 -15.01 7.21
N ARG A 208 21.52 -15.23 6.56
CA ARG A 208 20.61 -16.32 6.93
C ARG A 208 21.21 -17.70 6.65
N ILE A 209 21.95 -17.86 5.55
CA ILE A 209 22.64 -19.11 5.24
C ILE A 209 23.70 -19.40 6.29
N PHE A 210 24.56 -18.42 6.61
CA PHE A 210 25.61 -18.56 7.62
C PHE A 210 25.06 -18.77 9.04
N SER A 211 23.99 -18.09 9.43
CA SER A 211 23.35 -18.29 10.73
C SER A 211 22.87 -19.75 10.89
N LYS A 212 22.33 -20.33 9.82
CA LYS A 212 21.90 -21.74 9.82
C LYS A 212 23.10 -22.68 9.96
N ILE A 213 24.18 -22.43 9.23
CA ILE A 213 25.43 -23.21 9.36
C ILE A 213 25.99 -23.11 10.77
N GLU A 214 26.03 -21.92 11.36
CA GLU A 214 26.52 -21.72 12.72
C GLU A 214 25.71 -22.54 13.73
N THR A 215 24.39 -22.57 13.60
CA THR A 215 23.55 -23.42 14.48
C THR A 215 23.79 -24.91 14.26
N GLU A 216 23.88 -25.38 13.01
CA GLU A 216 24.15 -26.79 12.70
C GLU A 216 25.58 -27.19 13.11
N PHE A 217 26.53 -26.28 12.99
CA PHE A 217 27.92 -26.45 13.38
C PHE A 217 28.06 -26.58 14.89
N GLU A 218 27.40 -25.75 15.71
CA GLU A 218 27.45 -25.89 17.17
C GLU A 218 26.89 -27.24 17.63
N ASP A 219 25.82 -27.71 16.99
CA ASP A 219 25.27 -29.05 17.23
C ASP A 219 26.26 -30.16 16.80
N GLN A 220 26.93 -30.02 15.66
CA GLN A 220 27.91 -31.01 15.18
C GLN A 220 29.22 -31.00 15.97
N TRP A 221 29.69 -29.82 16.39
CA TRP A 221 30.88 -29.60 17.19
C TRP A 221 30.71 -30.23 18.58
N SER A 222 29.56 -30.00 19.23
CA SER A 222 29.24 -30.62 20.53
C SER A 222 29.16 -32.15 20.47
N ASN A 223 28.79 -32.72 19.32
CA ASN A 223 28.71 -34.15 19.08
C ASN A 223 30.00 -34.78 18.53
N ASN A 224 31.07 -34.01 18.32
CA ASN A 224 32.32 -34.42 17.65
C ASN A 224 32.09 -35.11 16.28
N ALA A 225 31.10 -34.64 15.52
CA ALA A 225 30.66 -35.28 14.28
C ALA A 225 31.28 -34.65 13.01
N ILE A 226 32.28 -33.78 13.14
CA ILE A 226 32.85 -33.02 12.03
C ILE A 226 34.03 -33.78 11.43
N GLU A 227 33.89 -34.12 10.15
CA GLU A 227 34.87 -34.89 9.38
C GLU A 227 36.21 -34.15 9.28
N GLY A 228 37.30 -34.78 9.72
CA GLY A 228 38.64 -34.19 9.75
C GLY A 228 38.99 -33.39 11.02
N TRP A 229 38.07 -33.27 11.98
CA TRP A 229 38.27 -32.65 13.30
C TRP A 229 38.00 -33.62 14.47
N GLU A 230 37.92 -34.93 14.20
CA GLU A 230 37.77 -35.96 15.23
C GLU A 230 39.00 -36.00 16.16
N ASN A 231 38.78 -36.16 17.47
CA ASN A 231 39.83 -36.14 18.50
C ASN A 231 40.93 -37.20 18.26
N MET A 232 42.05 -36.80 17.66
CA MET A 232 43.27 -37.61 17.52
C MET A 232 44.04 -37.69 18.85
N GLY A 233 43.40 -38.27 19.86
CA GLY A 233 43.94 -38.47 21.21
C GLY A 233 44.30 -39.91 21.56
N GLN A 234 44.54 -40.81 20.58
CA GLN A 234 44.81 -42.23 20.88
C GLN A 234 45.81 -42.93 19.92
N GLU A 235 46.85 -42.24 19.45
CA GLU A 235 47.99 -42.92 18.80
C GLU A 235 49.30 -42.52 19.45
N ASN A 236 49.50 -42.93 20.70
CA ASN A 236 50.82 -43.21 21.27
C ASN A 236 50.64 -44.17 22.45
N GLY A 237 51.20 -45.37 22.30
CA GLY A 237 51.04 -46.55 23.14
C GLY A 237 50.65 -46.33 24.60
N HIS A 238 49.44 -46.74 24.96
CA HIS A 238 49.10 -47.08 26.33
C HIS A 238 48.32 -48.39 26.34
N VAL A 239 48.92 -49.39 26.99
CA VAL A 239 48.30 -50.67 27.32
C VAL A 239 47.02 -50.40 28.14
N PRO A 240 45.91 -51.14 27.96
CA PRO A 240 44.66 -50.83 28.65
C PRO A 240 44.85 -50.98 30.17
N ALA A 241 44.80 -49.86 30.91
CA ALA A 241 44.75 -49.84 32.36
C ALA A 241 43.35 -50.28 32.82
N GLN A 242 43.10 -51.59 32.81
CA GLN A 242 41.86 -52.17 33.34
C GLN A 242 42.06 -53.10 34.54
N HIS A 243 43.26 -53.16 35.13
CA HIS A 243 43.44 -53.82 36.42
C HIS A 243 44.46 -53.07 37.29
N THR A 244 43.97 -52.55 38.42
CA THR A 244 44.59 -52.45 39.76
C THR A 244 44.32 -51.10 40.45
N VAL A 245 43.05 -50.71 40.60
CA VAL A 245 42.68 -49.79 41.69
C VAL A 245 42.49 -50.66 42.93
N ILE A 246 43.47 -50.62 43.84
CA ILE A 246 43.30 -51.23 45.17
C ILE A 246 42.27 -50.36 45.90
N ASP A 247 41.09 -50.91 46.19
CA ASP A 247 40.08 -50.21 46.98
C ASP A 247 40.54 -50.12 48.43
N LEU A 248 40.91 -48.89 48.84
CA LEU A 248 41.48 -48.60 50.14
C LEU A 248 40.44 -48.70 51.27
N ASP A 249 39.14 -48.69 50.96
CA ASP A 249 38.08 -48.77 51.98
C ASP A 249 37.96 -50.17 52.60
N TYR A 250 38.39 -51.22 51.89
CA TYR A 250 38.38 -52.60 52.37
C TYR A 250 39.43 -52.91 53.46
N TYR A 251 40.46 -52.06 53.58
CA TYR A 251 41.59 -52.30 54.49
C TYR A 251 41.55 -51.35 55.69
N SER A 252 41.67 -51.90 56.90
CA SER A 252 41.55 -51.12 58.14
C SER A 252 42.91 -50.79 58.77
N THR A 253 43.94 -51.59 58.48
CA THR A 253 45.31 -51.41 58.98
C THR A 253 46.34 -51.42 57.86
N VAL A 254 47.53 -50.89 58.13
CA VAL A 254 48.62 -50.82 57.15
C VAL A 254 49.22 -52.22 56.90
N GLU A 255 49.18 -53.09 57.90
CA GLU A 255 49.68 -54.46 57.84
C GLU A 255 48.92 -55.31 56.80
N GLU A 256 47.60 -55.13 56.67
CA GLU A 256 46.78 -55.82 55.65
C GLU A 256 47.12 -55.35 54.22
N LEU A 257 47.52 -54.09 54.06
CA LEU A 257 47.94 -53.54 52.76
C LEU A 257 49.29 -54.11 52.29
N VAL A 258 50.16 -54.51 53.24
CA VAL A 258 51.47 -55.12 52.93
C VAL A 258 51.32 -56.51 52.30
N GLU A 259 50.28 -57.26 52.68
CA GLU A 259 49.98 -58.59 52.12
C GLU A 259 49.55 -58.57 50.65
N VAL A 260 49.08 -57.41 50.14
CA VAL A 260 48.69 -57.23 48.73
C VAL A 260 49.89 -57.38 47.77
N GLY A 261 51.11 -57.23 48.28
CA GLY A 261 52.36 -57.50 47.58
C GLY A 261 53.03 -56.26 46.97
N PRO A 262 54.36 -56.31 46.76
CA PRO A 262 55.18 -55.14 46.45
C PRO A 262 54.92 -54.51 45.08
N GLU A 263 54.53 -55.30 44.07
CA GLU A 263 54.30 -54.83 42.71
C GLU A 263 52.96 -54.09 42.58
N LYS A 264 51.88 -54.62 43.17
CA LYS A 264 50.57 -53.96 43.15
C LYS A 264 50.56 -52.63 43.91
N LEU A 265 51.26 -52.55 45.04
CA LEU A 265 51.43 -51.29 45.78
C LEU A 265 52.26 -50.27 44.98
N LYS A 266 53.25 -50.73 44.22
CA LYS A 266 54.08 -49.88 43.35
C LYS A 266 53.27 -49.31 42.19
N GLU A 267 52.42 -50.13 41.58
CA GLU A 267 51.51 -49.76 40.50
C GLU A 267 50.45 -48.75 40.96
N ALA A 268 49.80 -49.01 42.10
CA ALA A 268 48.82 -48.09 42.69
C ALA A 268 49.44 -46.73 43.08
N LEU A 269 50.65 -46.72 43.65
CA LEU A 269 51.37 -45.47 43.96
C LEU A 269 51.80 -44.72 42.69
N ALA A 270 52.19 -45.43 41.63
CA ALA A 270 52.55 -44.83 40.34
C ALA A 270 51.34 -44.17 39.68
N ALA A 271 50.18 -44.84 39.70
CA ALA A 271 48.92 -44.29 39.18
C ALA A 271 48.51 -42.99 39.90
N LEU A 272 48.83 -42.85 41.18
CA LEU A 272 48.57 -41.64 41.99
C LEU A 272 49.69 -40.59 41.92
N GLY A 273 50.74 -40.80 41.12
CA GLY A 273 51.87 -39.87 40.99
C GLY A 273 52.77 -39.74 42.23
N LEU A 274 52.66 -40.70 43.17
CA LEU A 274 53.42 -40.72 44.42
C LEU A 274 54.75 -41.46 44.25
N LYS A 275 55.71 -41.20 45.15
CA LYS A 275 57.00 -41.92 45.14
C LYS A 275 56.77 -43.41 45.36
N THR A 276 57.35 -44.24 44.49
CA THR A 276 57.25 -45.70 44.52
C THR A 276 58.44 -46.39 45.20
N GLY A 277 59.48 -45.63 45.58
CA GLY A 277 60.67 -46.15 46.27
C GLY A 277 60.46 -46.38 47.78
N GLY A 278 61.25 -47.30 48.35
CA GLY A 278 61.21 -47.69 49.78
C GLY A 278 60.88 -49.18 50.00
N THR A 279 60.83 -49.58 51.28
CA THR A 279 60.35 -50.92 51.70
C THR A 279 58.85 -51.06 51.42
N VAL A 280 58.35 -52.30 51.37
CA VAL A 280 56.92 -52.59 51.07
C VAL A 280 55.99 -51.92 52.09
N GLN A 281 56.40 -51.87 53.36
CA GLN A 281 55.67 -51.20 54.44
C GLN A 281 55.59 -49.68 54.22
N GLN A 282 56.67 -49.03 53.81
CA GLN A 282 56.67 -47.59 53.48
C GLN A 282 55.81 -47.26 52.25
N ARG A 283 55.64 -48.20 51.31
CA ARG A 283 54.73 -48.04 50.16
C ARG A 283 53.28 -48.17 50.60
N ALA A 284 52.97 -49.17 51.43
CA ALA A 284 51.66 -49.36 52.04
C ALA A 284 51.23 -48.14 52.87
N GLU A 285 52.11 -47.62 53.74
CA GLU A 285 51.86 -46.41 54.52
C GLU A 285 51.57 -45.19 53.64
N ARG A 286 52.34 -45.01 52.56
CA ARG A 286 52.18 -43.88 51.63
C ARG A 286 50.88 -43.96 50.84
N LEU A 287 50.43 -45.16 50.48
CA LEU A 287 49.15 -45.38 49.83
C LEU A 287 48.00 -45.19 50.83
N PHE A 288 48.14 -45.72 52.05
CA PHE A 288 47.13 -45.59 53.11
C PHE A 288 46.93 -44.13 53.58
N LEU A 289 47.98 -43.30 53.55
CA LEU A 289 47.88 -41.86 53.82
C LEU A 289 46.88 -41.15 52.89
N THR A 290 46.68 -41.64 51.66
CA THR A 290 45.70 -41.07 50.71
C THR A 290 44.24 -41.35 51.10
N LYS A 291 43.99 -42.35 51.97
CA LYS A 291 42.66 -42.64 52.52
C LYS A 291 42.17 -41.53 53.46
N ASN A 292 43.06 -41.04 54.32
CA ASN A 292 42.71 -40.07 55.37
C ASN A 292 43.01 -38.62 54.98
N THR A 293 43.84 -38.39 53.96
CA THR A 293 44.17 -37.05 53.47
C THR A 293 44.07 -36.98 51.94
N PRO A 294 43.25 -36.08 51.38
CA PRO A 294 43.13 -35.93 49.93
C PRO A 294 44.46 -35.46 49.32
N LEU A 295 44.74 -35.92 48.10
CA LEU A 295 45.99 -35.70 47.34
C LEU A 295 46.44 -34.23 47.28
N GLU A 296 45.50 -33.29 47.38
CA GLU A 296 45.77 -31.85 47.34
C GLU A 296 46.56 -31.33 48.54
N LYS A 297 46.33 -31.93 49.72
CA LYS A 297 46.89 -31.51 51.02
C LYS A 297 48.15 -32.29 51.42
N LEU A 298 48.61 -33.22 50.58
CA LEU A 298 49.82 -34.01 50.82
C LEU A 298 51.10 -33.17 50.58
N ASP A 299 52.07 -33.33 51.48
CA ASP A 299 53.34 -32.62 51.41
C ASP A 299 54.13 -32.98 50.13
N LYS A 300 54.81 -31.99 49.54
CA LYS A 300 55.62 -32.11 48.31
C LYS A 300 56.67 -33.24 48.36
N LYS A 301 57.04 -33.73 49.54
CA LYS A 301 58.00 -34.81 49.75
C LYS A 301 57.48 -36.18 49.29
N HIS A 302 56.17 -36.38 49.23
CA HIS A 302 55.55 -37.68 48.89
C HIS A 302 55.37 -37.90 47.37
N PHE A 303 55.40 -36.83 46.57
CA PHE A 303 55.23 -36.90 45.11
C PHE A 303 56.53 -37.23 44.38
N ALA A 304 56.43 -37.97 43.27
CA ALA A 304 57.56 -38.23 42.39
C ALA A 304 58.07 -36.92 41.75
N LYS A 305 59.39 -36.81 41.55
CA LYS A 305 60.04 -35.61 40.99
C LYS A 305 59.56 -35.43 39.54
N GLY A 306 58.70 -34.43 39.29
CA GLY A 306 58.09 -34.15 37.98
C GLY A 306 56.56 -34.26 37.92
N SER A 307 55.89 -34.77 38.97
CA SER A 307 54.45 -35.09 38.91
C SER A 307 53.49 -33.92 39.19
N ARG A 308 53.98 -32.70 39.45
CA ARG A 308 53.13 -31.50 39.70
C ARG A 308 53.59 -30.28 38.88
N VAL A 309 53.86 -30.48 37.59
CA VAL A 309 54.02 -29.38 36.61
C VAL A 309 52.88 -29.47 35.59
N PHE A 310 51.65 -29.18 36.04
CA PHE A 310 50.52 -28.89 35.15
C PHE A 310 49.48 -28.10 35.95
N GLN A 311 49.71 -26.80 36.08
CA GLN A 311 48.68 -25.80 36.35
C GLN A 311 49.36 -24.44 36.36
N GLN A 312 49.20 -23.70 35.26
CA GLN A 312 48.93 -22.24 35.19
C GLN A 312 49.35 -21.61 33.85
N ASN A 313 50.29 -22.19 33.08
CA ASN A 313 50.64 -21.67 31.73
C ASN A 313 50.08 -22.51 30.56
N GLY A 314 49.70 -23.77 30.79
CA GLY A 314 49.18 -24.67 29.74
C GLY A 314 47.68 -24.56 29.48
N THR A 315 46.89 -24.05 30.42
CA THR A 315 45.41 -23.99 30.31
C THR A 315 44.95 -22.85 29.41
N ALA A 316 45.60 -21.69 29.47
CA ALA A 316 45.28 -20.57 28.57
C ALA A 316 45.68 -20.88 27.12
N ALA A 317 46.83 -21.52 26.90
CA ALA A 317 47.28 -21.91 25.56
C ALA A 317 46.40 -23.04 24.96
N ALA A 318 45.98 -24.02 25.76
CA ALA A 318 45.07 -25.08 25.30
C ALA A 318 43.67 -24.56 24.98
N LEU A 319 43.12 -23.65 25.80
CA LEU A 319 41.83 -22.99 25.52
C LEU A 319 41.91 -22.10 24.27
N GLN A 320 43.00 -21.33 24.10
CA GLN A 320 43.21 -20.51 22.91
C GLN A 320 43.37 -21.37 21.65
N GLN A 321 44.01 -22.53 21.77
CA GLN A 321 44.20 -23.47 20.66
C GLN A 321 42.88 -24.17 20.29
N ASP A 322 42.03 -24.47 21.28
CA ASP A 322 40.68 -25.04 21.09
C ASP A 322 39.73 -24.04 20.41
N GLU A 323 39.74 -22.77 20.84
CA GLU A 323 39.00 -21.67 20.18
C GLU A 323 39.52 -21.42 18.76
N ASN A 324 40.84 -21.40 18.55
CA ASN A 324 41.42 -21.25 17.21
C ASN A 324 41.08 -22.45 16.31
N SER A 325 41.04 -23.68 16.83
CA SER A 325 40.59 -24.84 16.04
C SER A 325 39.12 -24.75 15.67
N LYS A 326 38.27 -24.30 16.61
CA LYS A 326 36.84 -24.12 16.37
C LYS A 326 36.58 -23.06 15.30
N GLU A 327 37.31 -21.95 15.34
CA GLU A 327 37.23 -20.88 14.34
C GLU A 327 37.61 -21.38 12.94
N ILE A 328 38.71 -22.14 12.82
CA ILE A 328 39.14 -22.71 11.53
C ILE A 328 38.13 -23.75 11.02
N ALA A 329 37.61 -24.60 11.90
CA ALA A 329 36.60 -25.58 11.53
C ALA A 329 35.29 -24.91 11.05
N LEU A 330 34.88 -23.80 11.68
CA LEU A 330 33.74 -23.02 11.23
C LEU A 330 33.99 -22.39 9.86
N MET A 331 35.19 -21.87 9.60
CA MET A 331 35.59 -21.36 8.29
C MET A 331 35.55 -22.45 7.21
N GLU A 332 36.02 -23.66 7.52
CA GLU A 332 35.93 -24.81 6.60
C GLU A 332 34.47 -25.18 6.29
N ALA A 333 33.60 -25.21 7.28
CA ALA A 333 32.17 -25.49 7.08
C ALA A 333 31.49 -24.42 6.22
N LYS A 334 31.79 -23.13 6.47
CA LYS A 334 31.28 -22.01 5.65
C LYS A 334 31.81 -22.09 4.21
N MET A 335 33.10 -22.39 4.03
CA MET A 335 33.73 -22.54 2.72
C MET A 335 33.12 -23.71 1.94
N GLN A 336 32.97 -24.88 2.55
CA GLN A 336 32.33 -26.04 1.91
C GLN A 336 30.93 -25.70 1.43
N ARG A 337 30.15 -25.00 2.27
CA ARG A 337 28.80 -24.62 1.89
C ARG A 337 28.77 -23.64 0.71
N LEU A 338 29.71 -22.70 0.63
CA LEU A 338 29.84 -21.80 -0.52
C LEU A 338 30.25 -22.56 -1.77
N CYS A 339 31.18 -23.51 -1.65
CA CYS A 339 31.57 -24.40 -2.75
C CYS A 339 30.39 -25.24 -3.27
N ASP A 340 29.53 -25.76 -2.38
CA ASP A 340 28.31 -26.49 -2.79
C ASP A 340 27.34 -25.60 -3.58
N LEU A 341 27.21 -24.32 -3.19
CA LEU A 341 26.35 -23.37 -3.89
C LEU A 341 26.96 -22.94 -5.24
N LEU A 342 28.29 -22.93 -5.35
CA LEU A 342 29.04 -22.53 -6.54
C LEU A 342 29.55 -23.72 -7.38
N ASP A 343 29.10 -24.96 -7.11
CA ASP A 343 29.63 -26.18 -7.75
C ASP A 343 29.55 -26.13 -9.28
N GLU A 344 28.44 -25.62 -9.83
CA GLU A 344 28.30 -25.41 -11.28
C GLU A 344 29.31 -24.41 -11.84
N THR A 345 29.61 -23.34 -11.09
CA THR A 345 30.57 -22.31 -11.50
C THR A 345 32.01 -22.84 -11.40
N ILE A 346 32.31 -23.64 -10.38
CA ILE A 346 33.59 -24.33 -10.22
C ILE A 346 33.81 -25.30 -11.37
N ALA A 347 32.80 -26.11 -11.71
CA ALA A 347 32.85 -27.04 -12.84
C ALA A 347 33.07 -26.30 -14.18
N ARG A 348 32.33 -25.21 -14.42
CA ARG A 348 32.52 -24.36 -15.61
C ARG A 348 33.92 -23.75 -15.67
N THR A 349 34.46 -23.33 -14.54
CA THR A 349 35.82 -22.77 -14.44
C THR A 349 36.86 -23.83 -14.81
N ARG A 350 36.72 -25.06 -14.27
CA ARG A 350 37.58 -26.20 -14.62
C ARG A 350 37.53 -26.49 -16.13
N ASP A 351 36.34 -26.62 -16.69
CA ASP A 351 36.16 -26.91 -18.12
C ASP A 351 36.77 -25.81 -18.99
N ASN A 352 36.62 -24.55 -18.60
CA ASN A 352 37.23 -23.41 -19.31
C ASN A 352 38.76 -23.47 -19.27
N ILE A 353 39.36 -23.83 -18.13
CA ILE A 353 40.82 -23.95 -18.01
C ILE A 353 41.34 -25.12 -18.85
N VAL A 354 40.67 -26.28 -18.78
CA VAL A 354 41.05 -27.45 -19.59
C VAL A 354 40.92 -27.14 -21.08
N LYS A 355 39.87 -26.40 -21.47
CA LYS A 355 39.70 -25.88 -22.83
C LYS A 355 40.86 -24.95 -23.21
N LYS A 356 41.14 -23.90 -22.43
CA LYS A 356 42.25 -22.95 -22.65
C LYS A 356 43.61 -23.65 -22.72
N GLN A 357 43.83 -24.70 -21.94
CA GLN A 357 45.06 -25.52 -21.98
C GLN A 357 45.19 -26.38 -23.24
N ALA A 358 44.07 -26.75 -23.88
CA ALA A 358 44.06 -27.56 -25.08
C ALA A 358 44.15 -26.74 -26.39
N LEU A 359 43.89 -25.43 -26.32
CA LEU A 359 43.90 -24.53 -27.46
C LEU A 359 45.32 -24.14 -27.90
N THR A 360 45.48 -23.90 -29.19
CA THR A 360 46.68 -23.29 -29.76
C THR A 360 46.68 -21.77 -29.53
N TYR A 361 47.85 -21.13 -29.63
CA TYR A 361 47.97 -19.68 -29.42
C TYR A 361 47.04 -18.86 -30.33
N GLU A 362 46.90 -19.24 -31.61
CA GLU A 362 46.02 -18.57 -32.57
C GLU A 362 44.53 -18.71 -32.19
N GLU A 363 44.13 -19.86 -31.64
CA GLU A 363 42.76 -20.08 -31.17
C GLU A 363 42.47 -19.34 -29.86
N ILE A 364 43.46 -19.21 -28.96
CA ILE A 364 43.34 -18.41 -27.72
C ILE A 364 43.18 -16.92 -28.04
N GLU A 365 43.92 -16.41 -29.01
CA GLU A 365 43.85 -15.01 -29.43
C GLU A 365 42.51 -14.72 -30.13
N ALA A 366 42.02 -15.66 -30.96
CA ALA A 366 40.69 -15.57 -31.55
C ALA A 366 39.56 -15.62 -30.51
N GLU A 367 39.64 -16.50 -29.48
CA GLU A 367 38.64 -16.52 -28.40
C GLU A 367 38.65 -15.24 -27.56
N ARG A 368 39.83 -14.64 -27.31
CA ARG A 368 39.92 -13.34 -26.64
C ARG A 368 39.28 -12.23 -27.48
N GLU A 369 39.53 -12.22 -28.79
CA GLU A 369 38.90 -11.25 -29.71
C GLU A 369 37.38 -11.46 -29.80
N GLU A 370 36.89 -12.71 -29.80
CA GLU A 370 35.46 -13.02 -29.74
C GLU A 370 34.84 -12.59 -28.40
N GLU A 371 35.52 -12.80 -27.26
CA GLU A 371 35.06 -12.36 -25.94
C GLU A 371 35.01 -10.82 -25.84
N GLU A 372 36.00 -10.11 -26.38
CA GLU A 372 36.02 -8.64 -26.46
C GLU A 372 34.94 -8.09 -27.40
N THR A 373 34.77 -8.69 -28.59
CA THR A 373 33.74 -8.25 -29.55
C THR A 373 32.31 -8.60 -29.12
N GLN A 374 32.11 -9.69 -28.38
CA GLN A 374 30.81 -10.05 -27.80
C GLN A 374 30.42 -9.11 -26.64
N ALA A 375 31.39 -8.60 -25.88
CA ALA A 375 31.13 -7.57 -24.87
C ALA A 375 30.69 -6.22 -25.49
N ASP A 376 31.24 -5.86 -26.65
CA ASP A 376 30.91 -4.62 -27.38
C ASP A 376 29.62 -4.73 -28.20
N THR A 377 29.30 -5.91 -28.77
CA THR A 377 28.08 -6.09 -29.58
C THR A 377 26.80 -6.22 -28.74
N GLU A 378 26.87 -6.68 -27.49
CA GLU A 378 25.72 -6.67 -26.56
C GLU A 378 25.37 -5.25 -26.05
N SER A 379 26.23 -4.24 -26.25
CA SER A 379 25.95 -2.83 -25.93
C SER A 379 25.16 -2.11 -27.02
N ASP A 380 25.37 -2.49 -28.28
CA ASP A 380 25.06 -1.66 -29.45
C ASP A 380 24.05 -2.31 -30.43
N GLU A 381 23.21 -3.24 -29.97
CA GLU A 381 22.19 -3.89 -30.84
C GLU A 381 21.14 -2.91 -31.44
N ASP A 382 21.12 -1.65 -31.02
CA ASP A 382 20.16 -0.64 -31.53
C ASP A 382 20.60 0.08 -32.82
N ASP A 383 21.86 -0.05 -33.27
CA ASP A 383 22.40 0.80 -34.35
C ASP A 383 22.92 0.04 -35.59
N GLN A 384 22.25 -1.04 -36.02
CA GLN A 384 22.51 -1.61 -37.36
C GLN A 384 22.09 -0.62 -38.47
N GLN A 385 23.07 -0.02 -39.14
CA GLN A 385 22.88 0.91 -40.26
C GLN A 385 22.25 0.20 -41.47
N ILE A 386 20.92 0.31 -41.62
CA ILE A 386 20.17 -0.34 -42.69
C ILE A 386 20.51 0.27 -44.07
N TYR A 387 21.04 -0.54 -44.99
CA TYR A 387 21.41 -0.16 -46.36
C TYR A 387 20.21 0.37 -47.17
N ASN A 388 20.17 1.68 -47.44
CA ASN A 388 19.06 2.38 -48.12
C ASN A 388 19.51 3.11 -49.41
N PRO A 389 19.73 2.38 -50.52
CA PRO A 389 20.27 2.92 -51.76
C PRO A 389 19.30 3.87 -52.49
N LEU A 390 17.99 3.79 -52.21
CA LEU A 390 16.96 4.65 -52.83
C LEU A 390 16.63 5.90 -51.98
N LYS A 391 17.32 6.12 -50.84
CA LYS A 391 17.06 7.20 -49.87
C LYS A 391 15.57 7.35 -49.52
N LEU A 392 14.85 6.24 -49.45
CA LEU A 392 13.44 6.25 -49.09
C LEU A 392 13.31 6.55 -47.59
N PRO A 393 12.30 7.33 -47.15
CA PRO A 393 12.08 7.56 -45.72
C PRO A 393 11.95 6.23 -44.97
N MET A 394 12.47 6.17 -43.74
CA MET A 394 12.39 4.97 -42.91
C MET A 394 10.96 4.82 -42.37
N GLY A 395 10.45 3.59 -42.41
CA GLY A 395 9.18 3.25 -41.79
C GLY A 395 9.29 3.25 -40.27
N TRP A 396 8.15 3.06 -39.60
CA TRP A 396 8.11 2.84 -38.14
C TRP A 396 8.83 1.53 -37.72
N ASP A 397 9.06 0.63 -38.68
CA ASP A 397 9.85 -0.61 -38.54
C ASP A 397 11.37 -0.42 -38.71
N GLY A 398 11.87 0.82 -38.83
CA GLY A 398 13.28 1.13 -39.08
C GLY A 398 13.77 0.82 -40.50
N LYS A 399 13.03 0.03 -41.28
CA LYS A 399 13.39 -0.33 -42.68
C LYS A 399 12.92 0.73 -43.69
N PRO A 400 13.59 0.88 -44.85
CA PRO A 400 13.13 1.77 -45.93
C PRO A 400 11.72 1.41 -46.38
N ILE A 401 10.82 2.39 -46.45
CA ILE A 401 9.43 2.16 -46.87
C ILE A 401 9.40 1.55 -48.29
N PRO A 402 8.63 0.47 -48.54
CA PRO A 402 8.52 -0.12 -49.86
C PRO A 402 8.13 0.92 -50.93
N TYR A 403 8.81 0.89 -52.09
CA TYR A 403 8.67 1.91 -53.15
C TYR A 403 7.22 2.07 -53.66
N TRP A 404 6.44 1.00 -53.72
CA TRP A 404 5.04 1.05 -54.10
C TRP A 404 4.17 1.79 -53.06
N LEU A 405 4.48 1.62 -51.77
CA LEU A 405 3.79 2.29 -50.67
C LEU A 405 4.13 3.79 -50.63
N TYR A 406 5.39 4.13 -50.95
CA TYR A 406 5.84 5.51 -51.18
C TYR A 406 5.05 6.19 -52.30
N LYS A 407 4.80 5.50 -53.43
CA LYS A 407 3.94 6.00 -54.50
C LYS A 407 2.46 6.06 -54.12
N LEU A 408 1.94 5.06 -53.41
CA LEU A 408 0.52 4.99 -53.02
C LEU A 408 0.12 6.14 -52.08
N HIS A 409 0.98 6.46 -51.10
CA HIS A 409 0.74 7.57 -50.17
C HIS A 409 1.12 8.94 -50.74
N GLY A 410 1.58 9.01 -51.98
CA GLY A 410 1.92 10.27 -52.65
C GLY A 410 3.13 10.99 -52.04
N LEU A 411 4.01 10.28 -51.33
CA LEU A 411 5.22 10.85 -50.69
C LEU A 411 6.23 11.38 -51.73
N GLY A 412 6.07 11.07 -53.02
CA GLY A 412 6.88 11.62 -54.12
C GLY A 412 6.44 12.97 -54.65
N GLN A 413 5.33 13.54 -54.16
CA GLN A 413 4.86 14.85 -54.59
C GLN A 413 5.37 15.94 -53.64
N GLU A 414 6.13 16.89 -54.17
CA GLU A 414 6.69 18.01 -53.43
C GLU A 414 5.66 19.15 -53.30
N PHE A 415 5.41 19.60 -52.07
CA PHE A 415 4.59 20.78 -51.76
C PHE A 415 5.45 21.82 -51.03
N LYS A 416 5.58 23.02 -51.61
CA LYS A 416 6.37 24.11 -51.03
C LYS A 416 5.48 25.09 -50.26
N CYS A 417 5.96 25.55 -49.11
CA CYS A 417 5.29 26.57 -48.31
C CYS A 417 6.18 27.81 -48.12
N GLU A 418 5.76 28.94 -48.69
CA GLU A 418 6.50 30.21 -48.67
C GLU A 418 6.57 30.79 -47.25
N ILE A 419 5.46 30.71 -46.49
CA ILE A 419 5.37 31.14 -45.08
C ILE A 419 6.38 30.40 -44.18
N CYS A 420 6.74 29.17 -44.53
CA CYS A 420 7.74 28.37 -43.80
C CYS A 420 9.18 28.57 -44.32
N GLY A 421 9.45 29.60 -45.12
CA GLY A 421 10.75 29.85 -45.74
C GLY A 421 11.02 28.96 -46.96
N ASN A 422 10.01 28.73 -47.80
CA ASN A 422 10.05 27.84 -48.97
C ASN A 422 10.45 26.39 -48.65
N TYR A 423 10.11 25.91 -47.46
CA TYR A 423 10.37 24.54 -47.06
C TYR A 423 9.49 23.56 -47.86
N SER A 424 10.11 22.47 -48.32
CA SER A 424 9.48 21.42 -49.13
C SER A 424 8.95 20.30 -48.25
N TYR A 425 7.65 20.05 -48.33
CA TYR A 425 6.97 18.93 -47.70
C TYR A 425 6.69 17.84 -48.73
N TRP A 426 7.05 16.60 -48.41
CA TRP A 426 6.88 15.44 -49.27
C TRP A 426 5.59 14.71 -48.93
N GLY A 427 4.62 14.80 -49.85
CA GLY A 427 3.30 14.19 -49.73
C GLY A 427 2.22 15.06 -49.08
N ARG A 428 0.98 14.86 -49.56
CA ARG A 428 -0.18 15.69 -49.21
C ARG A 428 -0.50 15.67 -47.72
N ARG A 429 -0.37 14.52 -47.06
CA ARG A 429 -0.68 14.36 -45.62
C ARG A 429 0.34 15.08 -44.72
N ALA A 430 1.61 15.06 -45.09
CA ALA A 430 2.66 15.80 -44.38
C ALA A 430 2.43 17.31 -44.54
N PHE A 431 2.07 17.73 -45.75
CA PHE A 431 1.69 19.11 -46.03
C PHE A 431 0.43 19.54 -45.27
N GLU A 432 -0.62 18.74 -45.12
CA GLU A 432 -1.78 19.17 -44.30
C GLU A 432 -1.46 19.26 -42.81
N ARG A 433 -0.54 18.42 -42.32
CA ARG A 433 -0.10 18.45 -40.91
C ARG A 433 0.73 19.71 -40.60
N HIS A 434 1.54 20.19 -41.55
CA HIS A 434 2.46 21.29 -41.30
C HIS A 434 1.77 22.60 -40.87
N PHE A 435 0.51 22.85 -41.27
CA PHE A 435 -0.26 24.02 -40.83
C PHE A 435 -0.44 24.08 -39.30
N LYS A 436 -0.39 22.94 -38.62
CA LYS A 436 -0.45 22.85 -37.15
C LYS A 436 0.92 22.76 -36.49
N GLU A 437 1.99 22.57 -37.27
CA GLU A 437 3.35 22.45 -36.74
C GLU A 437 3.89 23.83 -36.34
N TRP A 438 4.84 23.82 -35.39
CA TRP A 438 5.39 25.05 -34.80
C TRP A 438 6.01 25.99 -35.84
N ARG A 439 6.68 25.46 -36.87
CA ARG A 439 7.34 26.27 -37.91
C ARG A 439 6.35 27.15 -38.67
N HIS A 440 5.19 26.61 -39.03
CA HIS A 440 4.14 27.37 -39.73
C HIS A 440 3.43 28.35 -38.78
N GLN A 441 3.15 27.94 -37.54
CA GLN A 441 2.61 28.84 -36.52
C GLN A 441 3.53 30.04 -36.24
N HIS A 442 4.84 29.79 -36.21
CA HIS A 442 5.85 30.82 -36.02
C HIS A 442 5.91 31.78 -37.22
N GLY A 443 5.90 31.25 -38.46
CA GLY A 443 5.81 32.06 -39.67
C GLY A 443 4.58 32.98 -39.68
N MET A 444 3.40 32.44 -39.35
CA MET A 444 2.16 33.22 -39.23
C MET A 444 2.23 34.29 -38.13
N ARG A 445 2.87 33.97 -36.99
CA ARG A 445 3.09 34.93 -35.89
C ARG A 445 4.02 36.07 -36.31
N CYS A 446 5.08 35.78 -37.06
CA CYS A 446 5.99 36.81 -37.61
C CYS A 446 5.28 37.74 -38.60
N LEU A 447 4.26 37.25 -39.32
CA LEU A 447 3.41 38.05 -40.21
C LEU A 447 2.31 38.84 -39.46
N GLY A 448 2.14 38.62 -38.15
CA GLY A 448 1.07 39.24 -37.35
C GLY A 448 -0.32 38.67 -37.65
N ILE A 449 -0.41 37.49 -38.25
CA ILE A 449 -1.67 36.84 -38.64
C ILE A 449 -1.97 35.68 -37.66
N PRO A 450 -3.16 35.60 -37.05
CA PRO A 450 -3.51 34.49 -36.17
C PRO A 450 -3.68 33.20 -36.98
N ASN A 451 -2.98 32.13 -36.58
CA ASN A 451 -3.09 30.82 -37.22
C ASN A 451 -4.45 30.16 -36.89
N THR A 452 -5.45 30.42 -37.73
CA THR A 452 -6.80 29.86 -37.64
C THR A 452 -7.07 28.97 -38.85
N LYS A 453 -8.09 28.10 -38.77
CA LYS A 453 -8.47 27.18 -39.87
C LYS A 453 -8.76 27.90 -41.21
N ASN A 454 -9.07 29.19 -41.16
CA ASN A 454 -9.33 30.01 -42.35
C ASN A 454 -8.10 30.18 -43.25
N PHE A 455 -6.89 29.97 -42.69
CA PHE A 455 -5.63 30.09 -43.42
C PHE A 455 -5.04 28.73 -43.84
N ASN A 456 -5.77 27.63 -43.65
CA ASN A 456 -5.35 26.35 -44.18
C ASN A 456 -5.31 26.39 -45.71
N GLU A 457 -4.33 25.71 -46.31
CA GLU A 457 -4.05 25.69 -47.76
C GLU A 457 -3.39 26.95 -48.35
N ILE A 458 -3.21 28.01 -47.55
CA ILE A 458 -2.50 29.21 -48.01
C ILE A 458 -1.01 29.03 -47.76
N THR A 459 -0.23 29.01 -48.85
CA THR A 459 1.23 28.88 -48.78
C THR A 459 1.95 30.19 -49.03
N SER A 460 1.35 31.10 -49.81
CA SER A 460 1.96 32.38 -50.16
C SER A 460 1.72 33.43 -49.08
N ILE A 461 2.76 34.23 -48.83
CA ILE A 461 2.72 35.31 -47.84
C ILE A 461 1.78 36.44 -48.31
N GLU A 462 1.73 36.71 -49.61
CA GLU A 462 0.89 37.76 -50.20
C GLU A 462 -0.59 37.40 -50.04
N GLU A 463 -0.96 36.19 -50.41
CA GLU A 463 -2.34 35.69 -50.28
C GLU A 463 -2.82 35.67 -48.82
N ALA A 464 -1.94 35.30 -47.88
CA ALA A 464 -2.26 35.30 -46.45
C ALA A 464 -2.55 36.73 -45.94
N LYS A 465 -1.77 37.72 -46.36
CA LYS A 465 -1.97 39.13 -45.99
C LYS A 465 -3.26 39.69 -46.58
N ASP A 466 -3.56 39.40 -47.83
CA ASP A 466 -4.78 39.85 -48.50
C ASP A 466 -6.04 39.25 -47.88
N LEU A 467 -6.00 37.95 -47.56
CA LEU A 467 -7.09 37.30 -46.85
C LEU A 467 -7.28 37.90 -45.44
N TRP A 468 -6.18 38.15 -44.73
CA TRP A 468 -6.25 38.76 -43.40
C TRP A 468 -6.86 40.17 -43.45
N LYS A 469 -6.48 40.98 -44.44
CA LYS A 469 -7.09 42.30 -44.66
C LYS A 469 -8.59 42.22 -44.88
N LYS A 470 -9.06 41.29 -45.74
CA LYS A 470 -10.50 41.04 -45.96
C LYS A 470 -11.23 40.57 -44.70
N ILE A 471 -10.60 39.75 -43.87
CA ILE A 471 -11.17 39.28 -42.60
C ILE A 471 -11.26 40.45 -41.60
N GLN A 472 -10.23 41.29 -41.50
CA GLN A 472 -10.24 42.47 -40.65
C GLN A 472 -11.31 43.48 -41.08
N GLU A 473 -11.50 43.70 -42.39
CA GLU A 473 -12.57 44.55 -42.91
C GLU A 473 -13.95 44.01 -42.52
N ARG A 474 -14.19 42.69 -42.61
CA ARG A 474 -15.46 42.07 -42.17
C ARG A 474 -15.67 42.11 -40.66
N GLN A 475 -14.61 41.92 -39.87
CA GLN A 475 -14.70 41.96 -38.40
C GLN A 475 -14.80 43.39 -37.85
N GLY A 476 -14.24 44.37 -38.55
CA GLY A 476 -14.34 45.80 -38.20
C GLY A 476 -15.77 46.34 -38.25
N VAL A 477 -16.66 45.72 -39.03
CA VAL A 477 -18.10 46.07 -39.05
C VAL A 477 -18.83 45.59 -37.78
N ASN A 478 -18.29 44.62 -37.05
CA ASN A 478 -18.88 44.03 -35.84
C ASN A 478 -18.06 44.27 -34.57
N LYS A 479 -17.14 45.25 -34.58
CA LYS A 479 -16.32 45.56 -33.40
C LYS A 479 -17.06 46.58 -32.51
N TRP A 480 -17.54 46.06 -31.38
CA TRP A 480 -18.04 46.77 -30.20
C TRP A 480 -17.22 48.06 -29.91
N ARG A 481 -17.91 49.20 -29.77
CA ARG A 481 -17.29 50.50 -29.42
C ARG A 481 -17.47 50.76 -27.92
N PRO A 482 -16.39 50.80 -27.12
CA PRO A 482 -16.47 50.96 -25.66
C PRO A 482 -17.06 52.31 -25.19
N ASP A 483 -17.14 53.31 -26.08
CA ASP A 483 -17.55 54.68 -25.71
C ASP A 483 -19.07 54.93 -25.87
N LEU A 484 -19.83 53.97 -26.41
CA LEU A 484 -21.25 54.11 -26.73
C LEU A 484 -22.18 53.05 -26.09
N GLU A 485 -21.63 52.00 -25.49
CA GLU A 485 -22.39 50.90 -24.89
C GLU A 485 -21.98 50.72 -23.43
N GLU A 486 -22.58 51.53 -22.56
CA GLU A 486 -22.51 51.39 -21.11
C GLU A 486 -23.52 50.31 -20.68
N GLU A 487 -23.09 49.05 -20.63
CA GLU A 487 -23.82 47.97 -19.97
C GLU A 487 -23.24 47.70 -18.59
N TYR A 488 -24.12 47.78 -17.60
CA TYR A 488 -23.87 47.56 -16.18
C TYR A 488 -23.32 46.15 -15.93
N GLU A 489 -22.11 46.06 -15.35
CA GLU A 489 -21.66 44.81 -14.73
C GLU A 489 -22.54 44.50 -13.51
N ASP A 490 -23.36 43.46 -13.63
CA ASP A 490 -23.97 42.80 -12.49
C ASP A 490 -22.88 42.29 -11.54
N LYS A 491 -22.85 42.92 -10.37
CA LYS A 491 -22.02 42.57 -9.22
C LYS A 491 -22.36 41.16 -8.72
N GLU A 492 -21.33 40.31 -8.64
CA GLU A 492 -21.19 39.11 -7.78
C GLU A 492 -22.14 37.90 -8.09
N VAL A 493 -21.70 36.63 -8.03
CA VAL A 493 -21.42 35.89 -6.78
C VAL A 493 -20.30 34.86 -6.95
N ARG A 494 -19.29 35.01 -6.09
CA ARG A 494 -18.25 34.02 -5.77
C ARG A 494 -18.83 32.84 -4.99
N PHE A 495 -18.32 31.64 -5.26
CA PHE A 495 -18.54 30.45 -4.43
C PHE A 495 -18.06 30.67 -2.99
N ALA A 496 -18.98 30.61 -2.03
CA ALA A 496 -18.67 30.64 -0.60
C ALA A 496 -18.26 29.24 -0.08
N PRO A 497 -17.35 29.12 0.89
CA PRO A 497 -17.03 27.85 1.52
C PRO A 497 -18.19 27.35 2.40
N ARG A 498 -18.32 26.02 2.48
CA ARG A 498 -19.28 25.24 3.29
C ARG A 498 -19.13 25.55 4.79
N ARG A 499 -19.84 26.58 5.26
CA ARG A 499 -20.23 26.77 6.67
C ARG A 499 -21.61 27.41 6.76
N ARG A 500 -22.65 26.64 6.43
CA ARG A 500 -24.03 26.94 6.84
C ARG A 500 -24.77 25.65 7.16
N ARG A 501 -24.48 25.05 8.30
CA ARG A 501 -25.34 23.99 8.88
C ARG A 501 -25.75 24.22 10.33
N MET A 502 -25.30 25.31 10.94
CA MET A 502 -25.82 25.77 12.25
C MET A 502 -26.85 26.90 12.11
N LEU A 503 -26.84 27.62 10.98
CA LEU A 503 -27.76 28.73 10.74
C LEU A 503 -29.19 28.28 10.40
N LEU A 504 -29.45 27.02 10.06
CA LEU A 504 -30.79 26.58 9.65
C LEU A 504 -31.75 26.33 10.81
N THR A 505 -31.27 25.90 11.98
CA THR A 505 -32.11 25.89 13.21
C THR A 505 -32.41 27.30 13.69
N VAL A 506 -31.40 28.19 13.65
CA VAL A 506 -31.54 29.59 14.02
C VAL A 506 -32.45 30.32 13.03
N PHE A 507 -32.35 30.05 11.72
CA PHE A 507 -33.20 30.64 10.68
C PHE A 507 -34.65 30.13 10.78
N ASN A 508 -34.89 28.88 11.17
CA ASN A 508 -36.25 28.37 11.36
C ASN A 508 -36.93 28.97 12.62
N SER A 509 -36.19 29.13 13.73
CA SER A 509 -36.69 29.84 14.91
C SER A 509 -36.80 31.36 14.68
N TRP A 510 -35.88 31.94 13.90
CA TRP A 510 -35.89 33.35 13.54
C TRP A 510 -37.04 33.67 12.57
N VAL A 511 -37.32 32.83 11.58
CA VAL A 511 -38.51 32.93 10.72
C VAL A 511 -39.79 32.84 11.55
N PHE A 512 -39.85 32.01 12.59
CA PHE A 512 -41.02 31.92 13.48
C PHE A 512 -41.19 33.19 14.36
N LEU A 513 -40.09 33.79 14.83
CA LEU A 513 -40.10 35.05 15.60
C LEU A 513 -40.43 36.26 14.72
N GLU A 514 -39.91 36.30 13.49
CA GLU A 514 -40.08 37.43 12.57
C GLU A 514 -41.42 37.35 11.80
N THR A 515 -41.96 36.17 11.48
CA THR A 515 -43.30 36.07 10.85
C THR A 515 -44.41 36.56 11.78
N ARG A 516 -44.33 36.26 13.09
CA ARG A 516 -45.25 36.85 14.08
C ARG A 516 -45.11 38.37 14.22
N ARG A 517 -43.90 38.92 14.07
CA ARG A 517 -43.67 40.38 14.03
C ARG A 517 -44.17 41.02 12.75
N LEU A 518 -43.99 40.38 11.59
CA LEU A 518 -44.48 40.86 10.30
C LEU A 518 -46.01 40.87 10.23
N ILE A 519 -46.69 39.91 10.87
CA ILE A 519 -48.16 39.88 10.96
C ILE A 519 -48.72 41.04 11.82
N GLN A 520 -47.92 41.58 12.75
CA GLN A 520 -48.28 42.78 13.50
C GLN A 520 -48.26 44.07 12.67
N VAL A 521 -47.71 44.04 11.45
CA VAL A 521 -47.65 45.18 10.51
C VAL A 521 -48.93 45.29 9.65
N PHE A 522 -49.74 44.23 9.55
CA PHE A 522 -50.95 44.23 8.71
C PHE A 522 -52.17 44.89 9.40
N PRO A 523 -53.11 45.46 8.62
CA PRO A 523 -54.35 46.06 9.12
C PRO A 523 -55.18 45.09 9.98
N GLY A 524 -55.90 45.60 10.99
CA GLY A 524 -56.70 44.81 11.93
C GLY A 524 -57.63 43.74 11.31
N PRO A 525 -58.33 44.00 10.18
CA PRO A 525 -59.16 42.99 9.51
C PRO A 525 -58.36 41.80 8.98
N VAL A 526 -57.18 42.05 8.42
CA VAL A 526 -56.28 41.03 7.87
C VAL A 526 -55.71 40.16 8.98
N ARG A 527 -55.37 40.74 10.14
CA ARG A 527 -54.91 39.99 11.32
C ARG A 527 -55.98 39.05 11.87
N LYS A 528 -57.24 39.51 11.94
CA LYS A 528 -58.37 38.69 12.39
C LYS A 528 -58.65 37.53 11.43
N LEU A 529 -58.58 37.80 10.12
CA LEU A 529 -58.69 36.76 9.09
C LEU A 529 -57.53 35.77 9.16
N TRP A 530 -56.29 36.24 9.31
CA TRP A 530 -55.10 35.39 9.44
C TRP A 530 -55.20 34.47 10.64
N ASN A 531 -55.51 34.98 11.84
CA ASN A 531 -55.60 34.16 13.05
C ASN A 531 -56.67 33.06 12.94
N ASN A 532 -57.77 33.30 12.21
CA ASN A 532 -58.83 32.32 12.00
C ASN A 532 -58.42 31.21 10.99
N TRP A 533 -57.61 31.56 9.99
CA TRP A 533 -57.22 30.65 8.92
C TRP A 533 -55.81 30.07 9.07
N GLU A 534 -54.99 30.59 9.99
CA GLU A 534 -53.56 30.30 10.15
C GLU A 534 -53.28 28.79 10.16
N LEU A 535 -54.00 28.04 10.99
CA LEU A 535 -53.83 26.60 11.09
C LEU A 535 -54.24 25.86 9.80
N ARG A 536 -55.34 26.25 9.17
CA ARG A 536 -55.83 25.63 7.92
C ARG A 536 -54.86 25.88 6.77
N VAL A 537 -54.32 27.09 6.68
CA VAL A 537 -53.30 27.47 5.69
C VAL A 537 -52.01 26.68 5.92
N LEU A 538 -51.53 26.56 7.16
CA LEU A 538 -50.31 25.79 7.47
C LEU A 538 -50.45 24.30 7.12
N VAL A 539 -51.61 23.70 7.39
CA VAL A 539 -51.91 22.30 7.04
C VAL A 539 -51.95 22.11 5.51
N LEU A 540 -52.60 23.02 4.78
CA LEU A 540 -52.66 22.98 3.30
C LEU A 540 -51.26 23.18 2.68
N VAL A 541 -50.49 24.14 3.19
CA VAL A 541 -49.09 24.37 2.76
C VAL A 541 -48.26 23.11 3.02
N SER A 542 -48.38 22.50 4.20
CA SER A 542 -47.72 21.24 4.51
C SER A 542 -48.09 20.15 3.49
N LEU A 543 -49.38 19.94 3.21
CA LEU A 543 -49.84 18.96 2.21
C LEU A 543 -49.27 19.22 0.81
N THR A 544 -49.26 20.48 0.35
CA THR A 544 -48.75 20.83 -0.99
C THR A 544 -47.24 20.60 -1.11
N LEU A 545 -46.47 20.96 -0.08
CA LEU A 545 -45.02 20.67 -0.03
C LEU A 545 -44.77 19.17 -0.14
N GLN A 546 -45.59 18.34 0.52
CA GLN A 546 -45.44 16.89 0.45
C GLN A 546 -45.85 16.26 -0.87
N LEU A 547 -46.90 16.77 -1.52
CA LEU A 547 -47.26 16.34 -2.86
C LEU A 547 -46.15 16.70 -3.85
N SER A 548 -45.53 17.88 -3.68
CA SER A 548 -44.39 18.28 -4.50
C SER A 548 -43.16 17.39 -4.28
N LEU A 549 -42.85 17.01 -3.03
CA LEU A 549 -41.75 16.10 -2.70
C LEU A 549 -41.95 14.70 -3.28
N LEU A 550 -43.19 14.19 -3.27
CA LEU A 550 -43.52 12.89 -3.89
C LEU A 550 -43.28 12.91 -5.42
N HIS A 551 -43.83 13.90 -6.09
CA HIS A 551 -43.81 13.97 -7.56
C HIS A 551 -42.43 14.33 -8.10
N LEU A 552 -41.76 15.31 -7.48
CA LEU A 552 -40.44 15.76 -7.92
C LEU A 552 -39.33 14.83 -7.41
N GLY A 553 -39.51 14.18 -6.26
CA GLY A 553 -38.57 13.19 -5.73
C GLY A 553 -38.44 11.96 -6.63
N SER A 554 -39.55 11.46 -7.16
CA SER A 554 -39.54 10.35 -8.14
C SER A 554 -38.96 10.79 -9.49
N ARG A 555 -39.27 12.01 -9.96
CA ARG A 555 -38.75 12.54 -11.23
C ARG A 555 -37.25 12.87 -11.20
N ARG A 556 -36.67 13.19 -10.03
CA ARG A 556 -35.24 13.50 -9.88
C ARG A 556 -34.34 12.36 -10.35
N ARG A 557 -34.78 11.09 -10.21
CA ARG A 557 -34.00 9.92 -10.63
C ARG A 557 -33.70 9.91 -12.13
N TYR A 558 -34.58 10.52 -12.95
CA TYR A 558 -34.51 10.45 -14.42
C TYR A 558 -34.33 11.80 -15.11
N SER A 559 -34.42 12.93 -14.39
CA SER A 559 -34.41 14.27 -15.00
C SER A 559 -33.58 15.26 -14.21
N ALA A 560 -32.55 15.81 -14.85
CA ALA A 560 -31.58 16.76 -14.28
C ALA A 560 -31.95 18.25 -14.42
N LYS A 561 -33.21 18.58 -14.76
CA LYS A 561 -33.65 19.96 -14.98
C LYS A 561 -33.51 20.85 -13.74
N THR A 562 -32.94 22.06 -13.91
CA THR A 562 -32.65 23.01 -12.82
C THR A 562 -33.90 23.40 -12.02
N TRP A 563 -35.04 23.63 -12.67
CA TRP A 563 -36.31 23.93 -11.98
C TRP A 563 -36.73 22.82 -11.00
N ILE A 564 -36.60 21.53 -11.39
CA ILE A 564 -36.96 20.40 -10.53
C ILE A 564 -36.08 20.42 -9.28
N ARG A 565 -34.78 20.70 -9.44
CA ARG A 565 -33.83 20.80 -8.34
C ARG A 565 -34.18 21.95 -7.39
N MET A 566 -34.51 23.14 -7.92
CA MET A 566 -34.86 24.31 -7.12
C MET A 566 -36.15 24.10 -6.31
N VAL A 567 -37.21 23.61 -6.97
CA VAL A 567 -38.49 23.37 -6.28
C VAL A 567 -38.37 22.23 -5.27
N LEU A 568 -37.70 21.13 -5.61
CA LEU A 568 -37.48 20.02 -4.68
C LEU A 568 -36.66 20.44 -3.47
N TRP A 569 -35.61 21.25 -3.68
CA TRP A 569 -34.78 21.77 -2.60
C TRP A 569 -35.57 22.66 -1.64
N PHE A 570 -36.37 23.59 -2.19
CA PHE A 570 -37.23 24.46 -1.40
C PHE A 570 -38.25 23.64 -0.60
N SER A 571 -38.95 22.71 -1.26
CA SER A 571 -39.95 21.88 -0.60
C SER A 571 -39.37 21.01 0.51
N TYR A 572 -38.17 20.44 0.29
CA TYR A 572 -37.49 19.61 1.29
C TYR A 572 -37.09 20.43 2.52
N LEU A 573 -36.58 21.64 2.32
CA LEU A 573 -36.12 22.50 3.40
C LEU A 573 -37.30 23.03 4.25
N SER A 574 -38.44 23.30 3.63
CA SER A 574 -39.60 23.91 4.28
C SER A 574 -40.56 22.90 4.91
N ALA A 575 -40.62 21.65 4.44
CA ALA A 575 -41.62 20.67 4.88
C ALA A 575 -41.60 20.41 6.40
N ASP A 576 -40.43 20.12 6.97
CA ASP A 576 -40.29 19.82 8.41
C ASP A 576 -40.55 21.06 9.27
N SER A 577 -40.14 22.24 8.80
CA SER A 577 -40.37 23.52 9.49
C SER A 577 -41.85 23.87 9.56
N VAL A 578 -42.59 23.77 8.45
CA VAL A 578 -44.03 24.08 8.41
C VAL A 578 -44.82 23.14 9.32
N ALA A 579 -44.50 21.84 9.33
CA ALA A 579 -45.16 20.87 10.20
C ALA A 579 -44.88 21.14 11.70
N THR A 580 -43.65 21.51 12.04
CA THR A 580 -43.27 21.87 13.42
C THR A 580 -43.99 23.13 13.89
N VAL A 581 -44.05 24.16 13.03
CA VAL A 581 -44.75 25.42 13.31
C VAL A 581 -46.24 25.16 13.54
N ALA A 582 -46.86 24.35 12.70
CA ALA A 582 -48.28 24.00 12.84
C ALA A 582 -48.56 23.25 14.16
N LEU A 583 -47.70 22.32 14.57
CA LEU A 583 -47.80 21.66 15.88
C LEU A 583 -47.64 22.65 17.05
N GLY A 584 -46.72 23.61 16.93
CA GLY A 584 -46.54 24.66 17.93
C GLY A 584 -47.75 25.59 18.08
N VAL A 585 -48.40 25.96 16.97
CA VAL A 585 -49.64 26.74 16.98
C VAL A 585 -50.78 25.95 17.64
N ILE A 586 -50.92 24.66 17.34
CA ILE A 586 -51.92 23.80 17.99
C ILE A 586 -51.69 23.74 19.50
N SER A 587 -50.46 23.46 19.92
CA SER A 587 -50.11 23.34 21.35
C SER A 587 -50.38 24.63 22.11
N ASN A 588 -50.09 25.80 21.51
CA ASN A 588 -50.32 27.10 22.16
C ASN A 588 -51.81 27.44 22.26
N ASN A 589 -52.61 27.10 21.25
CA ASN A 589 -54.05 27.38 21.25
C ASN A 589 -54.81 26.51 22.27
N GLN A 590 -54.30 25.31 22.59
CA GLN A 590 -54.88 24.47 23.63
C GLN A 590 -54.59 24.98 25.05
N GLY A 591 -53.45 25.63 25.29
CA GLY A 591 -53.12 26.22 26.59
C GLY A 591 -53.98 27.42 27.01
N ASN A 592 -54.72 28.03 26.07
CA ASN A 592 -55.51 29.24 26.30
C ASN A 592 -57.03 29.03 26.35
N SER A 593 -57.53 27.80 26.16
CA SER A 593 -58.97 27.52 26.02
C SER A 593 -59.60 27.04 27.33
N CYS A 594 -59.92 27.98 28.22
CA CYS A 594 -60.73 27.75 29.41
C CYS A 594 -62.17 28.28 29.19
N ASP A 595 -62.94 27.73 28.26
CA ASP A 595 -64.38 28.00 28.18
C ASP A 595 -65.14 26.83 27.54
N CYS A 596 -66.27 26.50 28.16
CA CYS A 596 -67.06 25.29 27.94
C CYS A 596 -68.21 25.55 26.94
N ASN A 597 -68.33 24.62 25.97
CA ASN A 597 -69.53 24.21 25.22
C ASN A 597 -69.55 24.37 23.68
N ASP A 598 -68.58 25.05 23.04
CA ASP A 598 -68.42 25.02 21.55
C ASP A 598 -67.11 24.31 21.10
N SER A 599 -66.38 23.73 22.06
CA SER A 599 -64.99 23.31 21.90
C SER A 599 -64.79 21.83 21.53
N GLN A 600 -65.86 21.03 21.37
CA GLN A 600 -65.74 19.58 21.20
C GLN A 600 -65.24 19.18 19.80
N ILE A 601 -65.91 19.62 18.73
CA ILE A 601 -65.54 19.31 17.34
C ILE A 601 -64.16 19.90 17.01
N GLN A 602 -63.86 21.10 17.52
CA GLN A 602 -62.58 21.77 17.28
C GLN A 602 -61.41 21.09 18.01
N SER A 603 -61.63 20.57 19.24
CA SER A 603 -60.61 19.80 19.95
C SER A 603 -60.26 18.48 19.26
N GLU A 604 -61.26 17.75 18.77
CA GLU A 604 -61.05 16.48 18.05
C GLU A 604 -60.36 16.70 16.70
N LEU A 605 -60.75 17.77 16.00
CA LEU A 605 -60.11 18.17 14.75
C LEU A 605 -58.66 18.60 14.97
N THR A 606 -58.32 19.24 16.10
CA THR A 606 -56.92 19.56 16.44
C THR A 606 -56.07 18.32 16.72
N ALA A 607 -56.64 17.28 17.35
CA ALA A 607 -55.97 16.00 17.54
C ALA A 607 -55.69 15.31 16.21
N PHE A 608 -56.68 15.32 15.31
CA PHE A 608 -56.55 14.80 13.95
C PHE A 608 -55.46 15.53 13.17
N TRP A 609 -55.44 16.86 13.20
CA TRP A 609 -54.40 17.65 12.54
C TRP A 609 -53.02 17.42 13.13
N ALA A 610 -52.88 17.28 14.44
CA ALA A 610 -51.59 16.96 15.07
C ALA A 610 -51.08 15.58 14.63
N SER A 611 -51.93 14.56 14.62
CA SER A 611 -51.58 13.21 14.11
C SER A 611 -51.25 13.22 12.62
N PHE A 612 -51.94 14.05 11.83
CA PHE A 612 -51.68 14.24 10.41
C PHE A 612 -50.34 14.95 10.13
N LEU A 613 -50.01 15.97 10.91
CA LEU A 613 -48.72 16.68 10.82
C LEU A 613 -47.55 15.79 11.28
N LEU A 614 -47.76 14.92 12.27
CA LEU A 614 -46.79 13.90 12.66
C LEU A 614 -46.55 12.89 11.53
N LEU A 615 -47.60 12.46 10.82
CA LEU A 615 -47.47 11.63 9.63
C LEU A 615 -46.67 12.35 8.52
N HIS A 616 -46.88 13.66 8.39
CA HIS A 616 -46.15 14.48 7.45
C HIS A 616 -44.64 14.55 7.76
N LEU A 617 -44.25 14.69 9.04
CA LEU A 617 -42.84 14.70 9.46
C LEU A 617 -42.08 13.40 9.14
N GLY A 618 -42.81 12.29 8.97
CA GLY A 618 -42.24 11.00 8.57
C GLY A 618 -41.65 10.94 7.16
N ASP A 619 -41.85 11.98 6.34
CA ASP A 619 -41.56 12.14 4.91
C ASP A 619 -41.93 10.93 4.02
N ARG A 620 -42.11 11.15 2.73
CA ARG A 620 -42.53 10.11 1.80
C ARG A 620 -41.37 9.18 1.46
N ASP A 621 -41.69 7.95 1.07
CA ASP A 621 -40.69 6.89 0.85
C ASP A 621 -39.71 7.18 -0.32
N THR A 622 -40.06 8.18 -1.15
CA THR A 622 -39.32 8.60 -2.34
C THR A 622 -38.08 9.45 -2.08
N ILE A 623 -38.01 10.18 -0.95
CA ILE A 623 -36.86 11.02 -0.61
C ILE A 623 -36.59 10.97 0.89
N THR A 624 -35.41 10.51 1.28
CA THR A 624 -34.96 10.53 2.68
C THR A 624 -34.00 11.67 2.94
N ALA A 625 -33.09 11.92 2.01
CA ALA A 625 -32.10 12.98 2.06
C ALA A 625 -32.06 13.74 0.74
N TYR A 626 -31.80 15.05 0.79
CA TYR A 626 -31.58 15.83 -0.43
C TYR A 626 -30.14 15.66 -0.93
N ALA A 627 -29.17 15.68 -0.01
CA ALA A 627 -27.75 15.40 -0.25
C ALA A 627 -27.24 14.27 0.67
N VAL A 628 -26.22 13.50 0.25
CA VAL A 628 -25.64 12.41 1.08
C VAL A 628 -25.26 12.89 2.48
N GLN A 629 -24.70 14.11 2.58
CA GLN A 629 -24.28 14.69 3.86
C GLN A 629 -25.45 14.97 4.80
N ASP A 630 -26.70 15.01 4.33
CA ASP A 630 -27.86 15.18 5.23
C ASP A 630 -28.08 13.94 6.10
N ASN A 631 -27.66 12.75 5.63
CA ASN A 631 -27.74 11.52 6.39
C ASN A 631 -26.91 11.57 7.68
N GLU A 632 -25.78 12.29 7.69
CA GLU A 632 -24.93 12.47 8.88
C GLU A 632 -25.67 13.15 10.05
N LEU A 633 -26.70 13.96 9.74
CA LEU A 633 -27.50 14.70 10.71
C LEU A 633 -28.64 13.85 11.32
N TRP A 634 -28.59 12.52 11.22
CA TRP A 634 -29.65 11.62 11.72
C TRP A 634 -29.93 11.80 13.23
N LEU A 635 -28.92 12.15 14.03
CA LEU A 635 -29.10 12.37 15.48
C LEU A 635 -29.99 13.58 15.79
N ARG A 636 -29.93 14.62 14.93
CA ARG A 636 -30.84 15.79 15.02
C ARG A 636 -32.27 15.39 14.69
N HIS A 637 -32.46 14.52 13.69
CA HIS A 637 -33.78 14.02 13.33
C HIS A 637 -34.33 13.09 14.41
N LEU A 638 -33.48 12.31 15.10
CA LEU A 638 -33.87 11.52 16.28
C LEU A 638 -34.34 12.43 17.43
N LEU A 639 -33.60 13.50 17.73
CA LEU A 639 -34.02 14.48 18.73
C LEU A 639 -35.35 15.15 18.33
N GLY A 640 -35.49 15.53 17.05
CA GLY A 640 -36.73 16.05 16.48
C GLY A 640 -37.90 15.08 16.65
N LEU A 641 -37.68 13.78 16.39
CA LEU A 641 -38.65 12.72 16.62
C LEU A 641 -39.12 12.67 18.06
N VAL A 642 -38.20 12.67 19.04
CA VAL A 642 -38.57 12.63 20.45
C VAL A 642 -39.42 13.85 20.84
N VAL A 643 -38.99 15.06 20.44
CA VAL A 643 -39.67 16.31 20.81
C VAL A 643 -41.02 16.44 20.11
N GLN A 644 -41.07 16.29 18.78
CA GLN A 644 -42.30 16.45 18.00
C GLN A 644 -43.31 15.35 18.28
N PHE A 645 -42.87 14.11 18.52
CA PHE A 645 -43.74 13.05 18.99
C PHE A 645 -44.29 13.36 20.37
N GLY A 646 -43.47 13.86 21.30
CA GLY A 646 -43.92 14.28 22.63
C GLY A 646 -44.99 15.37 22.58
N VAL A 647 -44.79 16.40 21.75
CA VAL A 647 -45.78 17.47 21.55
C VAL A 647 -47.07 16.93 20.91
N ALA A 648 -46.96 16.10 19.88
CA ALA A 648 -48.13 15.49 19.24
C ALA A 648 -48.88 14.53 20.20
N LEU A 649 -48.15 13.78 21.03
CA LEU A 649 -48.72 12.90 22.06
C LEU A 649 -49.44 13.71 23.14
N TYR A 650 -48.86 14.82 23.58
CA TYR A 650 -49.50 15.72 24.53
C TYR A 650 -50.83 16.26 23.98
N ILE A 651 -50.81 16.80 22.76
CA ILE A 651 -52.02 17.30 22.06
C ILE A 651 -53.07 16.19 21.95
N PHE A 652 -52.64 14.98 21.57
CA PHE A 652 -53.50 13.83 21.40
C PHE A 652 -54.17 13.40 22.72
N LEU A 653 -53.41 13.32 23.82
CA LEU A 653 -53.92 12.94 25.14
C LEU A 653 -54.89 13.97 25.72
N VAL A 654 -54.58 15.27 25.57
CA VAL A 654 -55.45 16.36 26.03
C VAL A 654 -56.76 16.43 25.27
N SER A 655 -56.74 16.04 23.99
CA SER A 655 -57.89 16.14 23.09
C SER A 655 -58.69 14.83 22.99
N TRP A 656 -58.37 13.83 23.80
CA TRP A 656 -58.93 12.48 23.72
C TRP A 656 -60.34 12.41 24.33
N LYS A 657 -61.35 12.07 23.51
CA LYS A 657 -62.76 11.97 23.96
C LYS A 657 -63.50 10.68 23.52
N ALA A 658 -62.76 9.64 23.12
CA ALA A 658 -63.28 8.29 22.82
C ALA A 658 -64.43 8.21 21.78
N ASN A 659 -64.25 8.86 20.63
CA ASN A 659 -65.20 8.85 19.50
C ASN A 659 -64.67 8.04 18.29
N TRP A 660 -65.51 7.80 17.27
CA TRP A 660 -65.10 7.12 16.02
C TRP A 660 -63.91 7.82 15.34
N LEU A 661 -63.90 9.16 15.35
CA LEU A 661 -62.77 9.96 14.82
C LEU A 661 -61.48 9.69 15.61
N SER A 662 -61.59 9.45 16.92
CA SER A 662 -60.45 9.14 17.79
C SER A 662 -59.77 7.82 17.38
N PHE A 663 -60.52 6.82 16.92
CA PHE A 663 -59.94 5.57 16.39
C PHE A 663 -59.07 5.81 15.15
N LEU A 664 -59.57 6.61 14.20
CA LEU A 664 -58.82 6.97 12.99
C LEU A 664 -57.59 7.82 13.33
N THR A 665 -57.69 8.70 14.33
CA THR A 665 -56.56 9.49 14.82
C THR A 665 -55.47 8.64 15.47
N ILE A 666 -55.81 7.55 16.20
CA ILE A 666 -54.82 6.59 16.73
C ILE A 666 -54.04 5.95 15.59
N LEU A 667 -54.76 5.42 14.59
CA LEU A 667 -54.12 4.73 13.47
C LEU A 667 -53.18 5.66 12.70
N MET A 668 -53.59 6.91 12.49
CA MET A 668 -52.75 7.93 11.86
C MET A 668 -51.55 8.32 12.73
N PHE A 669 -51.74 8.45 14.05
CA PHE A 669 -50.67 8.77 15.00
C PHE A 669 -49.60 7.68 15.04
N LEU A 670 -50.02 6.41 15.17
CA LEU A 670 -49.13 5.25 15.14
C LEU A 670 -48.40 5.15 13.79
N ARG A 671 -49.12 5.34 12.68
CA ARG A 671 -48.50 5.32 11.34
C ARG A 671 -47.48 6.44 11.17
N GLY A 672 -47.77 7.63 11.69
CA GLY A 672 -46.87 8.77 11.65
C GLY A 672 -45.60 8.55 12.45
N PHE A 673 -45.73 8.02 13.68
CA PHE A 673 -44.59 7.62 14.50
C PHE A 673 -43.70 6.59 13.78
N ILE A 674 -44.30 5.51 13.26
CA ILE A 674 -43.58 4.47 12.53
C ILE A 674 -42.85 5.06 11.32
N LYS A 675 -43.51 5.90 10.51
CA LYS A 675 -42.89 6.51 9.32
C LYS A 675 -41.72 7.43 9.68
N PHE A 676 -41.81 8.15 10.78
CA PHE A 676 -40.74 9.04 11.23
C PHE A 676 -39.56 8.28 11.82
N ALA A 677 -39.82 7.19 12.55
CA ALA A 677 -38.80 6.27 13.01
C ALA A 677 -38.09 5.57 11.83
N GLU A 678 -38.84 5.12 10.81
CA GLU A 678 -38.31 4.54 9.57
C GLU A 678 -37.33 5.52 8.88
N ARG A 679 -37.73 6.78 8.70
CA ARG A 679 -36.87 7.83 8.10
C ARG A 679 -35.56 8.00 8.87
N THR A 680 -35.64 8.13 10.19
CA THR A 680 -34.47 8.31 11.07
C THR A 680 -33.55 7.08 11.04
N TRP A 681 -34.12 5.87 11.00
CA TRP A 681 -33.37 4.62 10.92
C TRP A 681 -32.65 4.46 9.58
N VAL A 682 -33.30 4.81 8.46
CA VAL A 682 -32.68 4.75 7.13
C VAL A 682 -31.50 5.72 7.03
N MET A 683 -31.63 6.96 7.52
CA MET A 683 -30.52 7.92 7.55
C MET A 683 -29.32 7.39 8.37
N ARG A 684 -29.58 6.74 9.51
CA ARG A 684 -28.53 6.07 10.29
C ARG A 684 -27.90 4.93 9.49
N LEU A 685 -28.70 4.06 8.88
CA LEU A 685 -28.21 2.92 8.12
C LEU A 685 -27.40 3.34 6.87
N ALA A 686 -27.73 4.48 6.26
CA ALA A 686 -26.98 5.04 5.14
C ALA A 686 -25.53 5.35 5.54
N ASN A 687 -25.29 5.83 6.77
CA ASN A 687 -23.94 6.12 7.30
C ASN A 687 -23.20 4.90 7.85
N TYR A 688 -23.91 3.87 8.33
CA TYR A 688 -23.32 2.72 9.01
C TYR A 688 -23.69 1.40 8.31
N ASP A 689 -22.71 0.68 7.78
CA ASP A 689 -22.89 -0.72 7.39
C ASP A 689 -22.51 -1.66 8.55
N PRO A 690 -23.46 -2.37 9.17
CA PRO A 690 -23.15 -3.32 10.25
C PRO A 690 -22.27 -4.48 9.79
N SER A 691 -22.11 -4.71 8.48
CA SER A 691 -21.20 -5.71 7.92
C SER A 691 -19.72 -5.34 8.09
N PHE A 692 -19.41 -4.06 8.30
CA PHE A 692 -18.06 -3.52 8.38
C PHE A 692 -17.55 -3.35 9.83
N MET A 693 -18.43 -3.42 10.83
CA MET A 693 -18.09 -3.19 12.23
C MET A 693 -18.00 -4.52 13.03
N ARG A 694 -16.94 -5.29 12.77
CA ARG A 694 -16.27 -6.11 13.81
C ARG A 694 -14.74 -5.94 13.69
N PRO A 695 -14.18 -4.81 14.14
CA PRO A 695 -12.73 -4.55 14.06
C PRO A 695 -11.91 -5.40 15.04
N GLY A 696 -12.54 -6.02 16.06
CA GLY A 696 -11.82 -6.63 17.18
C GLY A 696 -11.47 -8.12 17.07
N ARG A 697 -11.91 -8.85 16.04
CA ARG A 697 -11.70 -10.32 16.00
C ARG A 697 -11.28 -10.91 14.64
N ARG A 698 -11.25 -10.10 13.57
CA ARG A 698 -10.81 -10.53 12.25
C ARG A 698 -9.39 -10.13 11.88
N HIS A 699 -8.75 -9.18 12.56
CA HIS A 699 -7.35 -8.84 12.27
C HIS A 699 -6.43 -10.05 12.50
N LYS A 700 -6.56 -10.77 13.62
CA LYS A 700 -5.80 -12.01 13.88
C LYS A 700 -6.10 -13.19 12.93
N VAL A 701 -7.28 -13.22 12.32
CA VAL A 701 -7.66 -14.28 11.36
C VAL A 701 -7.22 -13.88 9.95
N LEU A 702 -7.30 -12.59 9.61
CA LEU A 702 -6.80 -12.08 8.34
C LEU A 702 -5.28 -12.11 8.33
N ASP A 703 -4.56 -11.76 9.40
CA ASP A 703 -3.11 -11.94 9.50
C ASP A 703 -2.74 -13.43 9.39
N LYS A 704 -3.46 -14.33 10.07
CA LYS A 704 -3.27 -15.79 9.89
C LYS A 704 -3.60 -16.30 8.49
N ILE A 705 -4.56 -15.70 7.80
CA ILE A 705 -4.94 -16.06 6.42
C ILE A 705 -3.96 -15.43 5.43
N THR A 706 -3.44 -14.25 5.69
CA THR A 706 -2.46 -13.53 4.87
C THR A 706 -1.08 -14.18 5.02
N ASP A 707 -0.71 -14.65 6.22
CA ASP A 707 0.48 -15.46 6.46
C ASP A 707 0.36 -16.87 5.83
N LYS A 708 -0.83 -17.49 5.86
CA LYS A 708 -1.07 -18.75 5.15
C LYS A 708 -1.17 -18.60 3.63
N LEU A 709 -1.57 -17.42 3.12
CA LEU A 709 -1.65 -17.10 1.69
C LEU A 709 -0.31 -16.64 1.12
N LYS A 710 0.60 -16.06 1.93
CA LYS A 710 1.99 -15.78 1.54
C LYS A 710 2.77 -17.06 1.21
N VAL A 711 2.42 -18.19 1.82
CA VAL A 711 3.10 -19.48 1.62
C VAL A 711 2.49 -20.32 0.50
N THR A 712 1.27 -20.02 0.03
CA THR A 712 0.54 -20.91 -0.87
C THR A 712 -0.09 -20.18 -2.06
N LYS A 713 0.70 -20.09 -3.14
CA LYS A 713 0.30 -19.87 -4.55
C LYS A 713 -0.12 -18.45 -4.97
N HIS A 714 0.90 -17.66 -5.34
CA HIS A 714 0.78 -16.65 -6.41
C HIS A 714 0.52 -17.29 -7.82
N LEU A 715 0.58 -18.62 -7.91
CA LEU A 715 0.41 -19.40 -9.16
C LEU A 715 -1.00 -19.96 -9.41
N VAL A 716 -1.93 -19.98 -8.44
CA VAL A 716 -3.22 -20.70 -8.61
C VAL A 716 -4.44 -19.82 -8.77
N VAL A 717 -4.41 -18.54 -8.40
CA VAL A 717 -5.55 -17.65 -8.71
C VAL A 717 -5.55 -17.22 -10.18
N ARG A 718 -4.38 -17.25 -10.85
CA ARG A 718 -4.26 -16.95 -12.30
C ARG A 718 -4.93 -18.01 -13.20
N ARG A 719 -5.10 -19.25 -12.72
CA ARG A 719 -5.60 -20.36 -13.57
C ARG A 719 -7.12 -20.55 -13.57
N GLN A 720 -7.87 -19.87 -12.70
CA GLN A 720 -9.32 -20.11 -12.58
C GLN A 720 -10.21 -19.07 -13.30
N PHE A 721 -9.64 -17.98 -13.78
CA PHE A 721 -10.38 -16.93 -14.51
C PHE A 721 -10.01 -16.80 -15.99
N ALA A 722 -9.02 -17.56 -16.46
CA ALA A 722 -8.60 -17.57 -17.87
C ALA A 722 -9.52 -18.41 -18.80
N SER A 723 -10.69 -18.82 -18.33
CA SER A 723 -11.65 -19.58 -19.14
C SER A 723 -13.09 -19.40 -18.65
N ARG A 724 -13.66 -18.22 -18.87
CA ARG A 724 -15.12 -18.09 -18.96
C ARG A 724 -15.51 -17.25 -20.17
N ASP A 725 -15.45 -17.88 -21.33
CA ASP A 725 -16.33 -17.60 -22.47
C ASP A 725 -17.77 -18.04 -22.12
N VAL A 726 -18.36 -17.42 -21.10
CA VAL A 726 -19.74 -17.69 -20.68
C VAL A 726 -20.53 -16.41 -20.86
N ASN A 727 -21.60 -16.49 -21.67
CA ASN A 727 -22.60 -15.44 -21.86
C ASN A 727 -22.89 -14.70 -20.53
N TYR A 728 -22.38 -13.49 -20.40
CA TYR A 728 -22.51 -12.68 -19.18
C TYR A 728 -23.99 -12.31 -19.00
N THR A 729 -24.66 -12.95 -18.03
CA THR A 729 -26.11 -12.81 -17.88
C THR A 729 -26.46 -11.55 -17.08
N GLY A 730 -27.70 -11.08 -17.20
CA GLY A 730 -28.18 -9.91 -16.45
C GLY A 730 -28.12 -10.09 -14.92
N GLU A 731 -28.15 -11.33 -14.43
CA GLU A 731 -27.98 -11.62 -12.99
C GLU A 731 -26.53 -11.45 -12.52
N ASP A 732 -25.56 -11.74 -13.38
CA ASP A 732 -24.14 -11.59 -13.07
C ASP A 732 -23.76 -10.10 -12.98
N ILE A 733 -24.29 -9.29 -13.89
CA ILE A 733 -24.20 -7.81 -13.84
C ILE A 733 -24.70 -7.29 -12.49
N GLN A 734 -25.85 -7.77 -12.01
CA GLN A 734 -26.42 -7.33 -10.73
C GLN A 734 -25.57 -7.77 -9.53
N LYS A 735 -25.07 -9.01 -9.53
CA LYS A 735 -24.21 -9.53 -8.46
C LYS A 735 -22.89 -8.74 -8.40
N ASP A 736 -22.31 -8.42 -9.54
CA ASP A 736 -21.07 -7.65 -9.63
C ASP A 736 -21.29 -6.18 -9.25
N ALA A 737 -22.33 -5.53 -9.77
CA ALA A 737 -22.72 -4.18 -9.38
C ALA A 737 -22.97 -4.06 -7.87
N PHE A 738 -23.59 -5.07 -7.24
CA PHE A 738 -23.79 -5.08 -5.79
C PHE A 738 -22.50 -5.28 -4.99
N ARG A 739 -21.57 -6.11 -5.49
CA ARG A 739 -20.24 -6.27 -4.89
C ARG A 739 -19.44 -4.97 -4.99
N LEU A 740 -19.45 -4.33 -6.15
CA LEU A 740 -18.82 -3.03 -6.42
C LEU A 740 -19.35 -1.96 -5.48
N PHE A 741 -20.68 -1.82 -5.43
CA PHE A 741 -21.34 -0.87 -4.55
C PHE A 741 -20.90 -1.05 -3.09
N LYS A 742 -20.83 -2.29 -2.59
CA LYS A 742 -20.36 -2.56 -1.22
C LYS A 742 -18.93 -2.08 -0.96
N ILE A 743 -18.03 -2.19 -1.94
CA ILE A 743 -16.64 -1.77 -1.82
C ILE A 743 -16.54 -0.25 -1.87
N TYR A 744 -17.17 0.38 -2.87
CA TYR A 744 -17.07 1.81 -3.13
C TYR A 744 -18.02 2.68 -2.32
N ARG A 745 -18.94 2.08 -1.57
CA ARG A 745 -19.84 2.78 -0.64
C ARG A 745 -19.09 3.76 0.27
N CYS A 746 -17.91 3.40 0.76
CA CYS A 746 -17.09 4.23 1.64
C CYS A 746 -16.63 5.54 0.95
N LEU A 747 -16.42 5.53 -0.37
CA LEU A 747 -16.02 6.72 -1.13
C LEU A 747 -17.13 7.78 -1.13
N PHE A 748 -18.39 7.37 -1.29
CA PHE A 748 -19.54 8.30 -1.24
C PHE A 748 -19.69 8.97 0.13
N LEU A 749 -19.14 8.36 1.19
CA LEU A 749 -19.15 8.86 2.57
C LEU A 749 -17.84 9.55 2.97
N ASN A 750 -16.90 9.78 2.04
CA ASN A 750 -15.56 10.30 2.31
C ASN A 750 -14.78 9.49 3.39
N GLN A 751 -15.02 8.18 3.48
CA GLN A 751 -14.31 7.28 4.39
C GLN A 751 -13.15 6.57 3.67
N LYS A 752 -12.03 6.33 4.38
CA LYS A 752 -10.85 5.65 3.81
C LYS A 752 -11.20 4.22 3.36
N VAL A 753 -10.88 3.87 2.12
CA VAL A 753 -11.00 2.51 1.59
C VAL A 753 -9.86 1.65 2.14
N ILE A 754 -10.17 0.47 2.68
CA ILE A 754 -9.15 -0.48 3.17
C ILE A 754 -8.37 -1.05 1.99
N ILE A 755 -7.03 -0.95 2.04
CA ILE A 755 -6.05 -1.29 0.98
C ILE A 755 -6.27 -2.70 0.39
N SER A 756 -6.70 -3.67 1.22
CA SER A 756 -6.91 -5.07 0.81
C SER A 756 -7.90 -5.26 -0.36
N TYR A 757 -8.88 -4.37 -0.55
CA TYR A 757 -9.86 -4.47 -1.64
C TYR A 757 -9.35 -3.91 -2.98
N ARG A 758 -8.26 -3.14 -2.96
CA ARG A 758 -7.65 -2.53 -4.16
C ARG A 758 -6.94 -3.58 -5.02
N ILE A 759 -6.37 -4.61 -4.39
CA ILE A 759 -5.67 -5.74 -5.03
C ILE A 759 -6.65 -6.72 -5.71
N LEU A 760 -7.82 -6.96 -5.10
CA LEU A 760 -8.88 -7.78 -5.70
C LEU A 760 -9.46 -7.17 -6.99
N PHE A 761 -9.39 -5.85 -7.12
CA PHE A 761 -10.07 -5.13 -8.17
C PHE A 761 -9.27 -5.02 -9.47
N HIS A 762 -7.95 -4.79 -9.37
CA HIS A 762 -7.09 -4.68 -10.55
C HIS A 762 -7.12 -5.94 -11.44
N ASN A 763 -7.45 -7.10 -10.86
CA ASN A 763 -7.52 -8.37 -11.57
C ASN A 763 -8.90 -8.69 -12.18
N SER A 764 -9.97 -7.95 -11.84
CA SER A 764 -11.34 -8.24 -12.30
C SER A 764 -11.88 -7.25 -13.34
N SER A 765 -11.42 -6.00 -13.33
CA SER A 765 -11.93 -4.94 -14.23
C SER A 765 -11.28 -4.89 -15.62
N ILE A 766 -10.22 -5.65 -15.87
CA ILE A 766 -9.47 -5.61 -17.13
C ILE A 766 -10.16 -6.40 -18.27
N PHE A 767 -11.22 -7.17 -17.99
CA PHE A 767 -11.82 -8.10 -18.96
C PHE A 767 -13.30 -7.85 -19.32
N LEU A 768 -13.93 -6.75 -18.89
CA LEU A 768 -15.31 -6.44 -19.31
C LEU A 768 -15.34 -5.59 -20.58
N ASP A 769 -16.16 -6.02 -21.55
CA ASP A 769 -16.54 -5.19 -22.69
C ASP A 769 -17.17 -3.86 -22.24
N SER A 770 -16.92 -2.79 -22.99
CA SER A 770 -17.32 -1.42 -22.65
C SER A 770 -18.82 -1.32 -22.34
N GLN A 771 -19.66 -1.97 -23.15
CA GLN A 771 -21.11 -1.91 -22.97
C GLN A 771 -21.57 -2.60 -21.68
N THR A 772 -20.92 -3.68 -21.30
CA THR A 772 -21.21 -4.42 -20.06
C THR A 772 -20.74 -3.63 -18.84
N ALA A 773 -19.56 -3.03 -18.91
CA ALA A 773 -19.03 -2.16 -17.86
C ALA A 773 -19.97 -0.97 -17.58
N TRP A 774 -20.48 -0.30 -18.63
CA TRP A 774 -21.45 0.79 -18.48
C TRP A 774 -22.75 0.35 -17.80
N LYS A 775 -23.30 -0.81 -18.17
CA LYS A 775 -24.50 -1.37 -17.52
C LYS A 775 -24.25 -1.70 -16.05
N THR A 776 -23.10 -2.29 -15.73
CA THR A 776 -22.73 -2.59 -14.33
C THR A 776 -22.63 -1.32 -13.50
N ILE A 777 -22.00 -0.26 -14.03
CA ILE A 777 -21.90 1.05 -13.36
C ILE A 777 -23.28 1.70 -13.18
N GLU A 778 -24.15 1.63 -14.20
CA GLU A 778 -25.51 2.17 -14.10
C GLU A 778 -26.30 1.49 -12.97
N VAL A 779 -26.22 0.16 -12.87
CA VAL A 779 -26.86 -0.61 -11.79
C VAL A 779 -26.23 -0.30 -10.43
N GLU A 780 -24.91 -0.12 -10.34
CA GLU A 780 -24.20 0.28 -9.13
C GLU A 780 -24.67 1.65 -8.62
N LEU A 781 -24.73 2.65 -9.52
CA LEU A 781 -25.23 3.99 -9.22
C LEU A 781 -26.71 3.95 -8.81
N GLY A 782 -27.49 3.03 -9.38
CA GLY A 782 -28.84 2.72 -8.94
C GLY A 782 -28.90 2.29 -7.48
N TYR A 783 -28.06 1.33 -7.07
CA TYR A 783 -27.96 0.90 -5.67
C TYR A 783 -27.50 2.04 -4.74
N ALA A 784 -26.54 2.85 -5.18
CA ALA A 784 -26.09 4.01 -4.42
C ALA A 784 -27.22 5.04 -4.23
N TYR A 785 -28.00 5.31 -5.28
CA TYR A 785 -29.15 6.21 -5.20
C TYR A 785 -30.19 5.69 -4.21
N ASP A 786 -30.54 4.41 -4.32
CA ASP A 786 -31.55 3.77 -3.49
C ASP A 786 -31.13 3.76 -2.00
N VAL A 787 -29.83 3.54 -1.71
CA VAL A 787 -29.31 3.54 -0.33
C VAL A 787 -29.20 4.93 0.30
N PHE A 788 -28.71 5.92 -0.44
CA PHE A 788 -28.41 7.23 0.15
C PHE A 788 -29.57 8.21 0.11
N TYR A 789 -30.54 8.04 -0.80
CA TYR A 789 -31.58 9.05 -1.05
C TYR A 789 -33.02 8.54 -0.89
N THR A 790 -33.24 7.23 -0.69
CA THR A 790 -34.60 6.65 -0.59
C THR A 790 -34.77 5.73 0.62
N LYS A 791 -36.01 5.29 0.90
CA LYS A 791 -36.30 4.26 1.93
C LYS A 791 -36.17 2.81 1.45
N ALA A 792 -35.72 2.58 0.21
CA ALA A 792 -35.57 1.23 -0.38
C ALA A 792 -34.81 0.21 0.50
N PRO A 793 -33.71 0.56 1.22
CA PRO A 793 -32.96 -0.40 2.05
C PRO A 793 -33.76 -0.99 3.22
N PHE A 794 -34.82 -0.30 3.66
CA PHE A 794 -35.69 -0.77 4.72
C PHE A 794 -36.61 -1.89 4.22
N PHE A 795 -37.19 -1.73 3.02
CA PHE A 795 -38.07 -2.71 2.39
C PHE A 795 -37.35 -3.99 1.99
N SER A 796 -36.10 -3.89 1.52
CA SER A 796 -35.30 -5.05 1.11
C SER A 796 -34.90 -5.96 2.28
N ARG A 797 -34.77 -5.42 3.51
CA ARG A 797 -34.42 -6.21 4.71
C ARG A 797 -35.58 -6.92 5.38
N LEU A 798 -36.79 -6.37 5.26
CA LEU A 798 -38.00 -6.94 5.87
C LEU A 798 -38.74 -7.93 4.94
N GLY A 799 -38.30 -8.10 3.68
CA GLY A 799 -38.93 -9.01 2.72
C GLY A 799 -40.36 -8.62 2.33
N VAL A 800 -40.81 -7.41 2.68
CA VAL A 800 -42.16 -6.94 2.39
C VAL A 800 -42.19 -6.29 1.01
N SER A 801 -42.60 -7.05 0.00
CA SER A 801 -43.04 -6.50 -1.28
C SER A 801 -44.30 -5.66 -1.03
N SER A 802 -44.17 -4.34 -1.00
CA SER A 802 -45.32 -3.46 -1.20
C SER A 802 -45.36 -3.01 -2.66
N SER A 803 -45.70 -3.95 -3.54
CA SER A 803 -46.45 -3.63 -4.76
C SER A 803 -47.88 -3.22 -4.37
N VAL A 804 -48.00 -2.17 -3.57
CA VAL A 804 -49.25 -1.45 -3.37
C VAL A 804 -48.88 0.00 -3.68
N PRO A 805 -49.13 0.50 -4.90
CA PRO A 805 -49.12 1.94 -5.09
C PRO A 805 -50.03 2.51 -4.01
N SER A 806 -49.48 3.45 -3.23
CA SER A 806 -50.13 4.15 -2.13
C SER A 806 -51.27 5.06 -2.63
N LEU A 807 -52.23 4.44 -3.32
CA LEU A 807 -53.50 4.98 -3.80
C LEU A 807 -54.53 5.04 -2.67
N LEU A 808 -54.28 4.46 -1.49
CA LEU A 808 -55.04 4.75 -0.28
C LEU A 808 -54.56 6.06 0.33
N ARG A 809 -55.03 7.14 -0.30
CA ARG A 809 -54.87 8.54 0.05
C ARG A 809 -55.31 8.84 1.51
N PRO A 810 -54.46 9.45 2.35
CA PRO A 810 -54.92 10.39 3.37
C PRO A 810 -55.48 11.68 2.74
N SER A 811 -55.07 11.96 1.48
CA SER A 811 -55.44 13.14 0.70
C SER A 811 -56.90 13.15 0.20
N PHE A 812 -57.54 11.98 0.01
CA PHE A 812 -58.98 11.90 -0.35
C PHE A 812 -59.84 12.12 0.88
N LEU A 813 -59.43 11.53 2.01
CA LEU A 813 -60.11 11.74 3.28
C LEU A 813 -60.05 13.22 3.72
N CYS A 814 -58.94 13.94 3.46
CA CYS A 814 -58.87 15.38 3.72
C CYS A 814 -59.71 16.24 2.75
N LEU A 815 -59.89 15.82 1.49
CA LEU A 815 -60.77 16.52 0.53
C LEU A 815 -62.26 16.29 0.84
N CYS A 816 -62.62 15.13 1.40
CA CYS A 816 -63.99 14.86 1.84
C CYS A 816 -64.38 15.57 3.17
N PHE A 817 -63.42 16.09 3.94
CA PHE A 817 -63.65 16.76 5.23
C PHE A 817 -63.30 18.27 5.22
N SER A 818 -62.99 18.85 4.05
CA SER A 818 -62.81 20.31 3.89
C SER A 818 -64.07 21.05 3.40
N PHE A 819 -65.24 20.42 3.52
CA PHE A 819 -66.55 21.07 3.41
C PHE A 819 -67.34 20.88 4.69
#